data_AF-A0A9W4KMK9-F1
#
_entry.id   AF-A0A9W4KMK9-F1
#
_cell.length_a   1.000
_cell.length_b   1.000
_cell.length_c   1.000
_cell.angle_alpha   90.00
_cell.angle_beta   90.00
_cell.angle_gamma   90.00
#
_symmetry.space_group_name_H-M   'P 1'
#
loop_
_entity.id
_entity.type
_entity.pdbx_description
1 polymer ?
#
loop_
_entity_poly.entity_id
_entity_poly.type
_entity_poly.pdbx_seq_one_letter_code
_entity_poly.pdbx_strand_id
1 'polypeptide(L)'
;TMRSLQNLTYENTKSGDLATAEVGGREGAPNQSKAPNFLTQSGRTFWVKRFLGNPRDESLAIFGGQLGLIFLYFLNHSPLFLAWPSFTMMPLRPSKSALRAFHLQKQLAGRRPFSTSFVASAASPHRSSVQKRTQSTATASNPESRPVPSPAFNQEPHRNEISPLQHRQLPELDDSMVGMSGGEIFHEMMLRQGVKHIFGYPGGAILPVFDAIYNSKHFEFILPKHEQGAGHMAEGYARASGKPGVVLVTSGPGATNVITPMQDAMSDGTPMVVFCGQVPTSAIGTDSFQEADVIGISRACTKWNVMVKSVGELPRRIQEAFEIATSGRPGPVLVDLPKDVTAGILRNPIPMHSTIPSLPSAATVAAREMSRKQLESTINRVANLVNVAKKPILYVGQGLLARPDGPEILKEFADKACIPVTTTLQGLGGFDELDPKALHMLGMHGSAYANMAMQEADLIIAVGARFDDRVTLSIPKFAPQAKLAATEGRGGIVHFEIMPKNINKVVQANEAVEGDCADNLRLLLPHVKAVSERPEWFEQINDWKQRFPLSLYDRQTDDGPIKPQAVIEKLSELTADRKEKTIITTGVGQHQMWTAQHFRWRHPRTMITSGGLGTMGFGLPAALGAKVARPDCLVIDIDGDASFNMTLTELSTAAQFDIGVKVLLINNEEQGMVTQWQNLFYEDRYSHTHQQNPDFVPLAKAMRVGADTCFKPSELEEKLKWLIEHDGPALLEVITDRKVPVLPMVPSGRGLHEFLVYDEAKDLERKELMRERNVDFSVRKE
;
A
#
# COMPACT_ATOMS: atom_id res chain seq x y z
N THR A 1 16.22 26.91 -37.08
CA THR A 1 17.56 26.38 -37.45
C THR A 1 18.59 26.85 -36.44
N MET A 2 19.70 26.12 -36.30
CA MET A 2 20.76 26.25 -35.29
C MET A 2 21.06 27.65 -34.68
N ARG A 3 21.37 27.61 -33.36
CA ARG A 3 22.44 28.35 -32.64
C ARG A 3 22.29 29.87 -32.43
N SER A 4 22.85 30.50 -31.38
CA SER A 4 23.27 30.13 -30.01
C SER A 4 23.96 31.35 -29.37
N LEU A 5 24.49 31.21 -28.14
CA LEU A 5 25.35 32.17 -27.40
C LEU A 5 24.55 33.30 -26.72
N GLN A 6 24.35 33.20 -25.40
CA GLN A 6 25.27 33.53 -24.29
C GLN A 6 25.11 35.01 -23.87
N ASN A 7 24.51 35.26 -22.71
CA ASN A 7 25.15 35.28 -21.39
C ASN A 7 26.11 36.47 -21.23
N LEU A 8 25.69 37.48 -20.46
CA LEU A 8 26.53 38.07 -19.42
C LEU A 8 25.67 38.72 -18.33
N THR A 9 25.66 38.08 -17.16
CA THR A 9 25.13 38.61 -15.90
C THR A 9 26.17 39.52 -15.23
N TYR A 10 25.73 40.62 -14.60
CA TYR A 10 26.19 41.16 -13.30
C TYR A 10 25.38 42.47 -13.08
N GLU A 11 24.31 42.54 -12.29
CA GLU A 11 24.10 42.28 -10.84
C GLU A 11 24.60 43.42 -9.91
N ASN A 12 23.69 43.89 -9.03
CA ASN A 12 23.92 44.62 -7.77
C ASN A 12 24.70 45.96 -7.78
N THR A 13 24.16 47.08 -7.26
CA THR A 13 23.68 47.23 -5.87
C THR A 13 22.76 48.45 -5.65
N LYS A 14 21.94 48.37 -4.58
CA LYS A 14 21.60 49.35 -3.49
C LYS A 14 21.91 50.86 -3.72
N SER A 15 21.18 51.85 -3.19
CA SER A 15 20.07 52.00 -2.20
C SER A 15 19.51 53.43 -2.40
N GLY A 16 18.39 53.95 -1.88
CA GLY A 16 17.59 53.71 -0.67
C GLY A 16 17.21 55.09 -0.06
N ASP A 17 16.12 55.15 0.71
CA ASP A 17 15.71 56.26 1.60
C ASP A 17 15.17 57.61 1.02
N LEU A 18 13.84 57.65 0.84
CA LEU A 18 12.84 58.39 1.64
C LEU A 18 12.85 59.94 1.83
N ALA A 19 11.62 60.43 2.11
CA ALA A 19 11.22 61.75 2.66
C ALA A 19 11.19 62.95 1.66
N THR A 20 10.23 63.89 1.68
CA THR A 20 8.99 64.06 2.50
C THR A 20 7.98 65.02 1.83
N ALA A 21 6.74 65.06 2.34
CA ALA A 21 5.77 66.20 2.30
C ALA A 21 5.09 66.57 0.94
N GLU A 22 3.86 67.12 0.88
CA GLU A 22 2.77 67.20 1.88
C GLU A 22 1.37 67.48 1.24
N VAL A 23 0.31 67.04 1.94
CA VAL A 23 -1.04 67.68 2.11
C VAL A 23 -2.01 67.90 0.91
N GLY A 24 -3.23 67.37 1.07
CA GLY A 24 -4.51 67.95 0.59
C GLY A 24 -5.17 67.26 -0.63
N GLY A 25 -6.46 66.88 -0.61
CA GLY A 25 -7.43 66.79 0.49
C GLY A 25 -8.90 66.92 0.06
N ARG A 26 -9.78 66.00 0.53
CA ARG A 26 -11.26 66.00 0.44
C ARG A 26 -11.89 65.76 -0.95
N GLU A 27 -12.67 64.69 -1.16
CA GLU A 27 -14.07 64.39 -0.73
C GLU A 27 -15.15 65.05 -1.61
N GLY A 28 -16.10 64.25 -2.13
CA GLY A 28 -17.29 64.76 -2.85
C GLY A 28 -17.82 63.84 -3.95
N ALA A 29 -18.95 63.18 -3.72
CA ALA A 29 -19.72 62.39 -4.69
C ALA A 29 -21.18 62.91 -4.74
N PRO A 30 -22.15 62.24 -5.39
CA PRO A 30 -22.28 61.92 -6.83
C PRO A 30 -23.60 62.48 -7.44
N ASN A 31 -23.85 62.38 -8.76
CA ASN A 31 -25.17 61.95 -9.30
C ASN A 31 -25.35 61.82 -10.85
N GLN A 32 -26.39 61.04 -11.20
CA GLN A 32 -27.32 61.14 -12.36
C GLN A 32 -26.87 60.98 -13.83
N SER A 33 -27.02 59.74 -14.31
CA SER A 33 -27.92 59.31 -15.42
C SER A 33 -28.26 60.23 -16.61
N LYS A 34 -28.16 59.65 -17.83
CA LYS A 34 -29.10 59.86 -18.96
C LYS A 34 -28.99 58.77 -20.05
N ALA A 35 -30.13 58.48 -20.69
CA ALA A 35 -30.31 57.72 -21.94
C ALA A 35 -31.12 58.64 -22.92
N PRO A 36 -31.57 58.27 -24.15
CA PRO A 36 -31.52 56.96 -24.83
C PRO A 36 -31.25 56.95 -26.38
N ASN A 37 -31.23 55.74 -26.96
CA ASN A 37 -31.63 55.27 -28.31
C ASN A 37 -31.73 56.18 -29.56
N PHE A 38 -31.06 55.77 -30.66
CA PHE A 38 -31.52 55.76 -32.09
C PHE A 38 -30.91 54.45 -32.73
N LEU A 39 -31.61 53.57 -33.48
CA LEU A 39 -32.18 53.65 -34.86
C LEU A 39 -31.08 53.79 -35.97
N THR A 40 -31.00 53.04 -37.10
CA THR A 40 -31.71 51.81 -37.59
C THR A 40 -31.05 51.23 -38.87
N GLN A 41 -31.39 49.97 -39.25
CA GLN A 41 -31.35 49.37 -40.63
C GLN A 41 -29.97 49.20 -41.31
N SER A 42 -29.73 48.34 -42.34
CA SER A 42 -30.45 47.23 -43.03
C SER A 42 -29.40 46.28 -43.67
N GLY A 43 -29.65 45.05 -44.17
CA GLY A 43 -30.86 44.22 -44.26
C GLY A 43 -31.21 43.79 -45.71
N ARG A 44 -31.05 42.49 -46.08
CA ARG A 44 -31.55 41.79 -47.32
C ARG A 44 -31.07 40.31 -47.33
N THR A 45 -31.74 39.26 -47.87
CA THR A 45 -33.15 39.01 -48.28
C THR A 45 -33.39 37.51 -48.60
N PHE A 46 -34.42 36.87 -47.99
CA PHE A 46 -35.42 35.89 -48.55
C PHE A 46 -34.97 34.57 -49.25
N TRP A 47 -35.81 33.53 -49.50
CA TRP A 47 -37.24 33.18 -49.24
C TRP A 47 -37.32 31.81 -48.48
N VAL A 48 -38.31 31.36 -47.68
CA VAL A 48 -39.72 31.72 -47.30
C VAL A 48 -40.85 30.87 -47.97
N LYS A 49 -41.38 29.86 -47.25
CA LYS A 49 -42.67 29.08 -47.39
C LYS A 49 -42.62 27.85 -46.42
N ARG A 50 -43.68 27.08 -46.06
CA ARG A 50 -45.15 27.25 -45.78
C ARG A 50 -45.68 25.87 -45.23
N PHE A 51 -46.75 25.69 -44.42
CA PHE A 51 -47.61 26.58 -43.60
C PHE A 51 -48.50 25.78 -42.60
N LEU A 52 -48.50 26.15 -41.30
CA LEU A 52 -49.63 26.31 -40.34
C LEU A 52 -50.84 25.34 -40.23
N GLY A 53 -51.23 25.00 -38.99
CA GLY A 53 -52.56 24.47 -38.57
C GLY A 53 -52.67 24.12 -37.06
N ASN A 54 -53.78 24.47 -36.38
CA ASN A 54 -54.08 24.29 -34.92
C ASN A 54 -55.56 24.74 -34.64
N PRO A 55 -56.27 24.53 -33.49
CA PRO A 55 -56.24 23.55 -32.37
C PRO A 55 -57.60 22.80 -32.18
N ARG A 56 -57.90 22.27 -30.96
CA ARG A 56 -59.20 21.80 -30.37
C ARG A 56 -59.66 20.35 -30.67
N ASP A 57 -60.45 19.64 -29.82
CA ASP A 57 -60.85 19.77 -28.40
C ASP A 57 -61.41 18.42 -27.85
N GLU A 58 -61.46 18.25 -26.52
CA GLU A 58 -62.23 17.24 -25.71
C GLU A 58 -61.93 15.72 -25.94
N SER A 59 -62.18 14.75 -25.02
CA SER A 59 -63.05 14.67 -23.82
C SER A 59 -62.59 13.60 -22.78
N LEU A 60 -62.84 13.82 -21.46
CA LEU A 60 -63.09 12.87 -20.33
C LEU A 60 -62.14 11.65 -20.07
N ALA A 61 -61.90 11.11 -18.86
CA ALA A 61 -62.48 11.29 -17.50
C ALA A 61 -61.41 11.01 -16.38
N ILE A 62 -61.39 11.73 -15.24
CA ILE A 62 -61.87 11.34 -13.88
C ILE A 62 -60.99 10.34 -13.07
N PHE A 63 -60.30 10.86 -12.03
CA PHE A 63 -59.75 10.22 -10.80
C PHE A 63 -58.70 9.07 -10.98
N GLY A 64 -57.72 8.77 -10.12
CA GLY A 64 -57.49 9.06 -8.69
C GLY A 64 -57.70 7.78 -7.85
N GLY A 65 -56.86 7.32 -6.91
CA GLY A 65 -55.54 7.73 -6.37
C GLY A 65 -55.10 6.76 -5.25
N GLN A 66 -53.99 7.03 -4.55
CA GLN A 66 -53.48 6.34 -3.33
C GLN A 66 -53.00 4.85 -3.40
N LEU A 67 -51.68 4.70 -3.22
CA LEU A 67 -51.00 3.93 -2.15
C LEU A 67 -51.69 2.72 -1.48
N GLY A 68 -50.96 1.59 -1.43
CA GLY A 68 -51.15 0.49 -0.47
C GLY A 68 -49.98 -0.50 -0.44
N LEU A 69 -49.41 -0.79 0.74
CA LEU A 69 -48.46 -1.88 0.96
C LEU A 69 -49.21 -3.18 1.31
N ILE A 70 -48.60 -4.37 1.10
CA ILE A 70 -48.32 -5.39 2.15
C ILE A 70 -47.78 -6.72 1.56
N PHE A 71 -46.50 -6.98 1.84
CA PHE A 71 -45.87 -8.19 2.42
C PHE A 71 -46.33 -9.66 2.18
N LEU A 72 -45.31 -10.54 2.21
CA LEU A 72 -45.23 -11.94 2.72
C LEU A 72 -45.62 -13.15 1.83
N TYR A 73 -44.58 -13.89 1.41
CA TYR A 73 -44.38 -15.37 1.41
C TYR A 73 -45.54 -16.35 1.14
N PHE A 74 -45.23 -17.42 0.37
CA PHE A 74 -45.17 -18.79 0.93
C PHE A 74 -44.31 -19.75 0.08
N LEU A 75 -43.85 -20.86 0.69
CA LEU A 75 -43.32 -22.06 0.02
C LEU A 75 -44.53 -22.95 -0.46
N ASN A 76 -44.44 -24.07 -1.19
CA ASN A 76 -43.45 -25.14 -1.13
C ASN A 76 -43.63 -26.24 -2.23
N HIS A 77 -42.60 -27.09 -2.40
CA HIS A 77 -42.53 -28.47 -2.95
C HIS A 77 -43.25 -28.94 -4.26
N SER A 78 -42.48 -29.73 -5.03
CA SER A 78 -42.83 -30.72 -6.08
C SER A 78 -43.52 -31.99 -5.48
N PRO A 79 -43.76 -33.17 -6.17
CA PRO A 79 -43.16 -33.75 -7.39
C PRO A 79 -44.15 -34.53 -8.35
N LEU A 80 -43.64 -35.56 -9.08
CA LEU A 80 -44.30 -36.65 -9.85
C LEU A 80 -44.59 -36.46 -11.37
N PHE A 81 -44.48 -37.47 -12.27
CA PHE A 81 -43.62 -38.69 -12.37
C PHE A 81 -43.79 -39.44 -13.74
N LEU A 82 -42.71 -40.12 -14.22
CA LEU A 82 -42.64 -41.30 -15.14
C LEU A 82 -43.04 -41.35 -16.65
N ALA A 83 -42.40 -42.35 -17.32
CA ALA A 83 -42.75 -43.13 -18.52
C ALA A 83 -42.55 -42.52 -19.94
N TRP A 84 -42.16 -43.23 -21.02
CA TRP A 84 -41.40 -44.47 -21.37
C TRP A 84 -41.59 -44.72 -22.92
N PRO A 85 -41.00 -45.73 -23.62
CA PRO A 85 -39.75 -46.51 -23.46
C PRO A 85 -38.90 -46.68 -24.76
N SER A 86 -37.75 -47.37 -24.60
CA SER A 86 -36.83 -48.19 -25.47
C SER A 86 -37.16 -48.53 -26.95
N PHE A 87 -36.29 -49.11 -27.81
CA PHE A 87 -34.99 -49.84 -27.73
C PHE A 87 -34.13 -49.51 -29.00
N THR A 88 -32.80 -49.70 -29.08
CA THR A 88 -32.08 -51.00 -29.16
C THR A 88 -30.56 -50.78 -29.02
N MET A 89 -29.81 -51.65 -28.33
CA MET A 89 -28.35 -51.52 -28.13
C MET A 89 -27.68 -52.86 -27.79
N MET A 90 -26.53 -53.21 -28.39
CA MET A 90 -25.62 -54.27 -27.92
C MET A 90 -24.20 -54.18 -28.56
N PRO A 91 -23.14 -54.88 -28.08
CA PRO A 91 -22.16 -54.19 -27.23
C PRO A 91 -20.67 -54.47 -27.55
N LEU A 92 -19.73 -53.67 -26.99
CA LEU A 92 -18.33 -54.06 -26.84
C LEU A 92 -17.65 -53.52 -25.56
N ARG A 93 -17.10 -54.46 -24.78
CA ARG A 93 -16.07 -54.44 -23.71
C ARG A 93 -15.47 -53.11 -23.20
N PRO A 94 -15.22 -53.06 -21.88
CA PRO A 94 -13.89 -52.74 -21.35
C PRO A 94 -13.30 -53.86 -20.47
N SER A 95 -11.98 -53.92 -20.29
CA SER A 95 -11.34 -54.90 -19.40
C SER A 95 -9.98 -54.47 -18.83
N LYS A 96 -9.88 -54.43 -17.49
CA LYS A 96 -8.73 -54.75 -16.59
C LYS A 96 -7.36 -54.13 -16.95
N SER A 97 -6.59 -53.57 -15.99
CA SER A 97 -6.16 -54.29 -14.78
C SER A 97 -5.52 -53.37 -13.74
N ALA A 98 -5.89 -53.50 -12.46
CA ALA A 98 -5.15 -52.93 -11.32
C ALA A 98 -5.54 -53.59 -9.97
N LEU A 99 -5.29 -54.90 -9.79
CA LEU A 99 -5.59 -55.59 -8.52
C LEU A 99 -4.69 -56.82 -8.25
N ARG A 100 -3.52 -56.56 -7.64
CA ARG A 100 -2.68 -57.51 -6.86
C ARG A 100 -1.79 -56.67 -5.92
N ALA A 101 -1.54 -57.04 -4.67
CA ALA A 101 -2.21 -58.01 -3.79
C ALA A 101 -1.83 -57.69 -2.33
N PHE A 102 -2.72 -57.89 -1.36
CA PHE A 102 -2.34 -57.95 0.06
C PHE A 102 -3.41 -58.65 0.92
N HIS A 103 -3.09 -59.89 1.33
CA HIS A 103 -3.65 -60.73 2.41
C HIS A 103 -2.93 -62.10 2.27
N LEU A 104 -2.60 -62.90 3.29
CA LEU A 104 -2.94 -62.85 4.71
C LEU A 104 -1.93 -63.72 5.52
N GLN A 105 -1.33 -63.22 6.60
CA GLN A 105 -0.97 -64.07 7.74
C GLN A 105 -0.94 -63.30 9.07
N LYS A 106 -1.37 -63.97 10.16
CA LYS A 106 -1.30 -63.50 11.57
C LYS A 106 0.06 -63.97 12.17
N GLN A 107 0.50 -63.66 13.40
CA GLN A 107 -0.14 -63.29 14.66
C GLN A 107 1.00 -62.79 15.61
N LEU A 108 0.90 -61.75 16.44
CA LEU A 108 0.32 -61.70 17.81
C LEU A 108 0.45 -60.24 18.31
N ALA A 109 -0.64 -59.58 18.71
CA ALA A 109 -1.09 -59.39 20.11
C ALA A 109 -0.44 -58.21 20.90
N GLY A 110 -1.19 -57.10 21.00
CA GLY A 110 -0.91 -55.96 21.89
C GLY A 110 -2.11 -55.00 21.91
N ARG A 111 -2.71 -54.73 23.09
CA ARG A 111 -4.01 -54.04 23.21
C ARG A 111 -3.85 -52.56 23.60
N ARG A 112 -4.50 -51.65 22.85
CA ARG A 112 -5.56 -50.71 23.30
C ARG A 112 -5.86 -49.66 22.22
N PRO A 113 -7.13 -49.42 21.84
CA PRO A 113 -7.50 -48.35 20.91
C PRO A 113 -7.80 -47.02 21.63
N PHE A 114 -7.52 -45.90 20.96
CA PHE A 114 -8.15 -44.61 21.26
C PHE A 114 -9.37 -44.43 20.35
N SER A 115 -10.50 -44.00 20.93
CA SER A 115 -11.67 -43.49 20.21
C SER A 115 -12.60 -42.77 21.18
N THR A 116 -13.02 -41.55 20.85
CA THR A 116 -14.45 -41.16 20.67
C THR A 116 -14.56 -39.67 20.33
N SER A 117 -15.76 -39.27 19.88
CA SER A 117 -16.06 -37.96 19.32
C SER A 117 -17.18 -37.24 20.09
N PHE A 118 -16.98 -35.93 20.33
CA PHE A 118 -17.98 -34.84 20.45
C PHE A 118 -19.08 -34.84 21.56
N VAL A 119 -19.52 -33.60 21.87
CA VAL A 119 -20.76 -33.13 22.55
C VAL A 119 -20.84 -33.03 24.11
N ALA A 120 -20.62 -31.80 24.57
CA ALA A 120 -21.34 -30.98 25.60
C ALA A 120 -21.92 -31.52 26.94
N SER A 121 -21.69 -30.71 27.99
CA SER A 121 -22.62 -30.32 29.09
C SER A 121 -23.05 -31.31 30.19
N ALA A 122 -22.48 -31.16 31.40
CA ALA A 122 -23.24 -31.13 32.68
C ALA A 122 -22.42 -30.59 33.87
N ALA A 123 -23.11 -30.09 34.91
CA ALA A 123 -22.63 -29.26 36.02
C ALA A 123 -21.97 -29.95 37.24
N SER A 124 -21.28 -29.12 38.06
CA SER A 124 -21.13 -29.21 39.54
C SER A 124 -20.22 -30.33 40.13
N PRO A 125 -19.90 -30.29 41.45
CA PRO A 125 -20.00 -29.19 42.44
C PRO A 125 -18.74 -28.98 43.32
N HIS A 126 -18.63 -27.83 44.00
CA HIS A 126 -18.43 -27.82 45.47
C HIS A 126 -18.71 -26.44 46.09
N ARG A 127 -19.24 -26.44 47.32
CA ARG A 127 -19.42 -25.27 48.21
C ARG A 127 -18.52 -25.45 49.44
N SER A 128 -17.92 -24.37 49.93
CA SER A 128 -17.51 -24.25 51.34
C SER A 128 -18.51 -23.34 52.08
N SER A 129 -18.64 -23.53 53.40
CA SER A 129 -19.72 -22.95 54.21
C SER A 129 -19.29 -21.69 54.96
N VAL A 130 -20.03 -20.59 54.77
CA VAL A 130 -19.91 -19.38 55.59
C VAL A 130 -20.89 -19.47 56.76
N GLN A 131 -20.38 -19.60 57.98
CA GLN A 131 -21.20 -19.45 59.19
C GLN A 131 -21.41 -17.96 59.50
N LYS A 132 -22.66 -17.56 59.77
CA LYS A 132 -23.00 -16.27 60.40
C LYS A 132 -23.28 -16.49 61.88
N ARG A 133 -22.80 -15.59 62.75
CA ARG A 133 -23.39 -15.40 64.08
C ARG A 133 -23.38 -13.92 64.50
N THR A 134 -24.60 -13.38 64.62
CA THR A 134 -25.06 -12.33 65.55
C THR A 134 -24.15 -11.15 65.90
N GLN A 135 -24.63 -9.93 65.62
CA GLN A 135 -24.22 -8.69 66.29
C GLN A 135 -24.65 -8.68 67.77
N SER A 136 -23.96 -7.88 68.58
CA SER A 136 -24.47 -7.36 69.87
C SER A 136 -23.99 -5.91 70.04
N THR A 137 -24.77 -5.08 70.75
CA THR A 137 -24.60 -3.61 70.79
C THR A 137 -24.49 -3.06 72.22
N ALA A 138 -23.31 -2.53 72.56
CA ALA A 138 -23.00 -1.68 73.73
C ALA A 138 -21.48 -1.37 73.67
N THR A 139 -20.91 -0.25 74.15
CA THR A 139 -21.43 1.04 74.66
C THR A 139 -20.28 2.06 74.51
N ALA A 140 -20.57 3.36 74.55
CA ALA A 140 -19.51 4.38 74.54
C ALA A 140 -18.98 4.66 75.96
N SER A 141 -17.65 4.67 76.13
CA SER A 141 -16.96 5.26 77.28
C SER A 141 -15.60 5.82 76.86
N ASN A 142 -15.12 6.81 77.61
CA ASN A 142 -13.97 7.65 77.31
C ASN A 142 -13.41 8.17 78.66
N PRO A 143 -12.15 8.58 78.80
CA PRO A 143 -10.91 8.11 78.15
C PRO A 143 -9.86 7.63 79.19
N GLU A 144 -9.06 6.61 78.89
CA GLU A 144 -7.87 6.28 79.71
C GLU A 144 -6.57 6.32 78.88
N SER A 145 -5.47 6.69 79.56
CA SER A 145 -4.18 6.97 78.95
C SER A 145 -3.51 5.74 78.35
N ARG A 146 -3.29 5.75 77.04
CA ARG A 146 -2.56 4.68 76.36
C ARG A 146 -1.07 4.70 76.81
N PRO A 147 -0.49 3.57 77.26
CA PRO A 147 0.90 3.53 77.71
C PRO A 147 1.86 3.80 76.56
N VAL A 148 3.01 4.41 76.89
CA VAL A 148 4.07 4.75 75.93
C VAL A 148 4.67 3.45 75.35
N PRO A 149 4.73 3.27 74.02
CA PRO A 149 5.37 2.11 73.40
C PRO A 149 6.89 2.13 73.63
N SER A 150 7.54 0.97 73.50
CA SER A 150 8.96 0.83 73.87
C SER A 150 9.89 1.68 72.98
N PRO A 151 11.06 2.12 73.50
CA PRO A 151 12.00 2.98 72.76
C PRO A 151 12.54 2.38 71.45
N ALA A 152 12.36 1.09 71.21
CA ALA A 152 12.80 0.39 70.01
C ALA A 152 12.03 0.76 68.72
N PHE A 153 10.93 1.52 68.81
CA PHE A 153 10.14 1.94 67.64
C PHE A 153 10.43 3.37 67.14
N ASN A 154 11.27 4.13 67.85
CA ASN A 154 11.68 5.50 67.49
C ASN A 154 13.20 5.59 67.24
N GLN A 155 13.73 4.75 66.34
CA GLN A 155 14.99 5.07 65.68
C GLN A 155 14.69 5.99 64.49
N GLU A 156 15.23 7.21 64.49
CA GLU A 156 15.32 7.97 63.25
C GLU A 156 16.24 7.21 62.28
N PRO A 157 15.89 7.11 60.98
CA PRO A 157 16.74 6.42 60.02
C PRO A 157 18.08 7.15 59.91
N HIS A 158 19.18 6.41 60.12
CA HIS A 158 20.52 6.97 60.02
C HIS A 158 20.73 7.57 58.62
N ARG A 159 21.24 8.81 58.59
CA ARG A 159 21.29 9.70 57.41
C ARG A 159 22.09 9.21 56.18
N ASN A 160 22.63 7.99 56.23
CA ASN A 160 23.46 7.34 55.20
C ASN A 160 22.88 6.02 54.68
N GLU A 161 21.65 5.63 55.01
CA GLU A 161 20.99 4.51 54.31
C GLU A 161 20.60 4.92 52.89
N ILE A 162 21.37 4.44 51.90
CA ILE A 162 21.11 4.68 50.48
C ILE A 162 19.91 3.82 50.06
N SER A 163 18.71 4.38 50.19
CA SER A 163 17.50 3.79 49.60
C SER A 163 17.67 3.72 48.07
N PRO A 164 17.55 2.54 47.43
CA PRO A 164 17.73 2.39 45.98
C PRO A 164 16.58 2.99 45.16
N LEU A 165 15.56 3.54 45.81
CA LEU A 165 14.53 4.37 45.19
C LEU A 165 15.10 5.76 44.87
N GLN A 166 15.96 5.82 43.85
CA GLN A 166 16.37 7.05 43.19
C GLN A 166 15.15 7.91 42.82
N HIS A 167 15.34 9.23 42.78
CA HIS A 167 14.25 10.19 42.52
C HIS A 167 13.38 9.77 41.34
N ARG A 168 12.13 9.41 41.64
CA ARG A 168 11.07 9.39 40.63
C ARG A 168 10.77 10.84 40.27
N GLN A 169 11.53 11.39 39.32
CA GLN A 169 11.21 12.68 38.71
C GLN A 169 9.75 12.62 38.28
N LEU A 170 8.95 13.57 38.79
CA LEU A 170 7.62 13.80 38.25
C LEU A 170 7.79 14.26 36.80
N PRO A 171 7.00 13.74 35.85
CA PRO A 171 7.09 14.18 34.47
C PRO A 171 6.82 15.69 34.41
N GLU A 172 7.65 16.40 33.64
CA GLU A 172 7.48 17.83 33.40
C GLU A 172 6.12 18.08 32.72
N LEU A 173 5.43 19.13 33.16
CA LEU A 173 4.08 19.46 32.71
C LEU A 173 4.14 20.62 31.71
N ASP A 174 3.63 20.40 30.50
CA ASP A 174 3.45 21.44 29.49
C ASP A 174 2.12 22.15 29.73
N ASP A 175 2.15 23.48 29.83
CA ASP A 175 0.99 24.35 29.93
C ASP A 175 0.70 25.15 28.64
N SER A 176 1.55 25.03 27.60
CA SER A 176 1.47 25.80 26.34
C SER A 176 0.18 25.57 25.53
N MET A 177 -0.56 24.51 25.81
CA MET A 177 -1.85 24.16 25.19
C MET A 177 -3.06 24.38 26.12
N VAL A 178 -2.87 24.93 27.32
CA VAL A 178 -3.98 25.22 28.24
C VAL A 178 -4.82 26.38 27.68
N GLY A 179 -6.14 26.18 27.63
CA GLY A 179 -7.10 27.09 26.99
C GLY A 179 -7.48 26.71 25.56
N MET A 180 -6.70 25.85 24.89
CA MET A 180 -7.03 25.34 23.55
C MET A 180 -8.12 24.26 23.59
N SER A 181 -8.93 24.18 22.54
CA SER A 181 -9.77 23.03 22.23
C SER A 181 -8.94 21.83 21.72
N GLY A 182 -9.52 20.63 21.76
CA GLY A 182 -8.91 19.44 21.14
C GLY A 182 -8.66 19.59 19.62
N GLY A 183 -9.44 20.42 18.92
CA GLY A 183 -9.21 20.76 17.51
C GLY A 183 -7.95 21.61 17.31
N GLU A 184 -7.78 22.68 18.10
CA GLU A 184 -6.59 23.54 18.07
C GLU A 184 -5.33 22.77 18.52
N ILE A 185 -5.49 21.88 19.52
CA ILE A 185 -4.45 20.95 19.95
C ILE A 185 -4.05 19.99 18.82
N PHE A 186 -5.01 19.47 18.05
CA PHE A 186 -4.69 18.64 16.87
C PHE A 186 -3.88 19.45 15.85
N HIS A 187 -4.30 20.69 15.55
CA HIS A 187 -3.60 21.59 14.63
C HIS A 187 -2.15 21.82 15.06
N GLU A 188 -1.92 22.30 16.28
CA GLU A 188 -0.59 22.52 16.87
C GLU A 188 0.26 21.23 16.88
N MET A 189 -0.34 20.07 17.15
CA MET A 189 0.39 18.81 17.08
C MET A 189 0.77 18.39 15.66
N MET A 190 0.00 18.75 14.62
CA MET A 190 0.43 18.58 13.22
C MET A 190 1.63 19.50 12.89
N LEU A 191 1.66 20.73 13.44
CA LEU A 191 2.82 21.62 13.33
C LEU A 191 4.05 21.01 14.02
N ARG A 192 3.91 20.56 15.28
CA ARG A 192 5.00 19.93 16.07
C ARG A 192 5.54 18.64 15.43
N GLN A 193 4.70 17.87 14.72
CA GLN A 193 5.11 16.69 13.94
C GLN A 193 5.66 17.01 12.53
N GLY A 194 5.76 18.29 12.15
CA GLY A 194 6.33 18.71 10.87
C GLY A 194 5.48 18.35 9.65
N VAL A 195 4.17 18.13 9.83
CA VAL A 195 3.22 17.80 8.77
C VAL A 195 3.11 18.96 7.77
N LYS A 196 2.94 18.63 6.48
CA LYS A 196 2.80 19.60 5.38
C LYS A 196 1.60 19.36 4.47
N HIS A 197 1.06 18.14 4.46
CA HIS A 197 -0.11 17.79 3.65
C HIS A 197 -0.98 16.83 4.46
N ILE A 198 -2.29 17.05 4.43
CA ILE A 198 -3.30 16.16 5.01
C ILE A 198 -4.28 15.77 3.90
N PHE A 199 -4.57 14.48 3.79
CA PHE A 199 -5.54 13.94 2.83
C PHE A 199 -6.80 13.57 3.60
N GLY A 200 -7.98 14.07 3.22
CA GLY A 200 -9.13 13.88 4.11
C GLY A 200 -10.48 14.35 3.61
N TYR A 201 -11.52 13.97 4.35
CA TYR A 201 -12.92 14.26 4.01
C TYR A 201 -13.73 14.68 5.25
N PRO A 202 -14.47 15.80 5.19
CA PRO A 202 -15.20 16.34 6.35
C PRO A 202 -16.46 15.53 6.69
N GLY A 203 -16.89 15.60 7.96
CA GLY A 203 -18.17 15.06 8.38
C GLY A 203 -18.53 15.36 9.83
N GLY A 204 -19.77 15.06 10.22
CA GLY A 204 -20.42 15.58 11.42
C GLY A 204 -19.73 15.30 12.75
N ALA A 205 -18.96 14.20 12.84
CA ALA A 205 -18.20 13.82 14.03
C ALA A 205 -16.87 14.59 14.17
N ILE A 206 -16.18 14.84 13.05
CA ILE A 206 -14.83 15.42 13.01
C ILE A 206 -14.83 16.96 12.85
N LEU A 207 -16.01 17.59 12.77
CA LEU A 207 -16.16 19.05 12.61
C LEU A 207 -15.32 19.92 13.56
N PRO A 208 -15.14 19.62 14.87
CA PRO A 208 -14.31 20.46 15.74
C PRO A 208 -12.84 20.54 15.31
N VAL A 209 -12.34 19.49 14.62
CA VAL A 209 -10.99 19.50 14.04
C VAL A 209 -10.97 20.24 12.71
N PHE A 210 -12.00 20.05 11.86
CA PHE A 210 -12.10 20.78 10.58
C PHE A 210 -12.26 22.29 10.75
N ASP A 211 -12.94 22.73 11.81
CA ASP A 211 -13.07 24.15 12.20
C ASP A 211 -11.71 24.73 12.64
N ALA A 212 -10.98 24.03 13.50
CA ALA A 212 -9.66 24.46 13.98
C ALA A 212 -8.55 24.47 12.90
N ILE A 213 -8.68 23.69 11.82
CA ILE A 213 -7.75 23.74 10.68
C ILE A 213 -8.21 24.69 9.56
N TYR A 214 -9.36 25.37 9.70
CA TYR A 214 -9.93 26.25 8.69
C TYR A 214 -8.95 27.38 8.31
N ASN A 215 -8.60 27.48 7.02
CA ASN A 215 -7.59 28.39 6.48
C ASN A 215 -6.21 28.32 7.17
N SER A 216 -5.84 27.15 7.73
CA SER A 216 -4.48 26.87 8.21
C SER A 216 -3.44 27.17 7.13
N LYS A 217 -2.36 27.87 7.51
CA LYS A 217 -1.24 28.22 6.61
C LYS A 217 -0.02 27.31 6.78
N HIS A 218 -0.14 26.24 7.58
CA HIS A 218 1.01 25.43 8.01
C HIS A 218 1.17 24.11 7.25
N PHE A 219 0.07 23.64 6.67
CA PHE A 219 -0.05 22.44 5.85
C PHE A 219 -1.19 22.64 4.85
N GLU A 220 -1.11 21.99 3.71
CA GLU A 220 -2.16 21.96 2.71
C GLU A 220 -3.15 20.81 2.97
N PHE A 221 -4.39 20.96 2.50
CA PHE A 221 -5.44 19.96 2.67
C PHE A 221 -5.96 19.51 1.30
N ILE A 222 -5.78 18.22 0.99
CA ILE A 222 -6.24 17.61 -0.26
C ILE A 222 -7.55 16.88 0.00
N LEU A 223 -8.61 17.33 -0.71
CA LEU A 223 -9.97 16.80 -0.62
C LEU A 223 -10.23 15.82 -1.79
N PRO A 224 -10.22 14.49 -1.55
CA PRO A 224 -10.53 13.49 -2.57
C PRO A 224 -12.04 13.47 -2.87
N LYS A 225 -12.52 12.46 -3.58
CA LYS A 225 -13.95 12.18 -3.77
C LYS A 225 -14.41 10.93 -3.01
N HIS A 226 -13.48 10.10 -2.53
CA HIS A 226 -13.73 9.01 -1.59
C HIS A 226 -12.62 8.91 -0.55
N GLU A 227 -12.90 8.47 0.68
CA GLU A 227 -11.88 8.36 1.72
C GLU A 227 -10.85 7.25 1.44
N GLN A 228 -11.20 6.24 0.64
CA GLN A 228 -10.19 5.31 0.08
C GLN A 228 -9.13 6.07 -0.74
N GLY A 229 -9.56 7.09 -1.48
CA GLY A 229 -8.67 8.02 -2.18
C GLY A 229 -7.76 8.76 -1.21
N ALA A 230 -8.29 9.26 -0.08
CA ALA A 230 -7.49 9.89 0.97
C ALA A 230 -6.35 8.96 1.47
N GLY A 231 -6.69 7.69 1.72
CA GLY A 231 -5.74 6.69 2.19
C GLY A 231 -4.65 6.39 1.16
N HIS A 232 -5.01 6.01 -0.08
CA HIS A 232 -4.01 5.69 -1.10
C HIS A 232 -3.19 6.92 -1.54
N MET A 233 -3.75 8.14 -1.47
CA MET A 233 -2.96 9.38 -1.60
C MET A 233 -1.95 9.54 -0.46
N ALA A 234 -2.35 9.31 0.78
CA ALA A 234 -1.43 9.34 1.92
C ALA A 234 -0.32 8.28 1.79
N GLU A 235 -0.61 7.10 1.23
CA GLU A 235 0.38 6.06 0.94
C GLU A 235 1.36 6.45 -0.18
N GLY A 236 0.86 6.98 -1.30
CA GLY A 236 1.70 7.46 -2.40
C GLY A 236 2.61 8.62 -1.97
N TYR A 237 2.05 9.55 -1.19
CA TYR A 237 2.79 10.63 -0.54
C TYR A 237 3.88 10.09 0.39
N ALA A 238 3.55 9.10 1.22
CA ALA A 238 4.50 8.51 2.16
C ALA A 238 5.64 7.77 1.45
N ARG A 239 5.34 7.03 0.37
CA ARG A 239 6.37 6.31 -0.41
C ARG A 239 7.27 7.27 -1.20
N ALA A 240 6.74 8.35 -1.76
CA ALA A 240 7.53 9.34 -2.51
C ALA A 240 8.38 10.26 -1.62
N SER A 241 7.89 10.63 -0.42
CA SER A 241 8.59 11.53 0.51
C SER A 241 9.45 10.81 1.56
N GLY A 242 9.06 9.60 1.98
CA GLY A 242 9.60 8.94 3.17
C GLY A 242 9.11 9.50 4.51
N LYS A 243 8.08 10.36 4.50
CA LYS A 243 7.40 10.86 5.71
C LYS A 243 6.08 10.09 5.92
N PRO A 244 5.47 10.12 7.13
CA PRO A 244 4.12 9.59 7.31
C PRO A 244 3.09 10.29 6.42
N GLY A 245 2.21 9.51 5.79
CA GLY A 245 0.98 10.01 5.20
C GLY A 245 -0.05 10.29 6.31
N VAL A 246 -0.68 11.46 6.30
CA VAL A 246 -1.68 11.84 7.32
C VAL A 246 -3.06 11.85 6.69
N VAL A 247 -3.98 11.06 7.26
CA VAL A 247 -5.37 10.93 6.82
C VAL A 247 -6.29 11.54 7.87
N LEU A 248 -7.28 12.35 7.47
CA LEU A 248 -8.27 12.94 8.38
C LEU A 248 -9.71 12.74 7.86
N VAL A 249 -10.51 11.92 8.54
CA VAL A 249 -11.85 11.50 8.10
C VAL A 249 -12.91 11.58 9.22
N THR A 250 -14.19 11.48 8.86
CA THR A 250 -15.29 11.40 9.82
C THR A 250 -15.51 9.98 10.37
N SER A 251 -16.41 9.84 11.35
CA SER A 251 -16.84 8.57 11.93
C SER A 251 -17.60 7.67 10.96
N GLY A 252 -17.87 6.43 11.38
CA GLY A 252 -18.73 5.48 10.66
C GLY A 252 -18.24 5.26 9.21
N PRO A 253 -19.00 5.66 8.18
CA PRO A 253 -18.66 5.42 6.78
C PRO A 253 -17.25 5.89 6.40
N GLY A 254 -16.85 7.11 6.78
CA GLY A 254 -15.54 7.67 6.40
C GLY A 254 -14.36 6.89 7.00
N ALA A 255 -14.52 6.40 8.23
CA ALA A 255 -13.55 5.53 8.88
C ALA A 255 -13.56 4.09 8.35
N THR A 256 -14.70 3.56 7.89
CA THR A 256 -14.76 2.24 7.23
C THR A 256 -14.20 2.27 5.80
N ASN A 257 -14.29 3.41 5.11
CA ASN A 257 -13.76 3.57 3.76
C ASN A 257 -12.21 3.58 3.70
N VAL A 258 -11.52 3.85 4.82
CA VAL A 258 -10.05 3.79 4.94
C VAL A 258 -9.49 2.43 5.40
N ILE A 259 -10.34 1.41 5.61
CA ILE A 259 -9.89 0.07 6.02
C ILE A 259 -8.99 -0.59 4.94
N THR A 260 -9.32 -0.45 3.65
CA THR A 260 -8.51 -1.02 2.56
C THR A 260 -7.12 -0.37 2.46
N PRO A 261 -6.97 0.98 2.41
CA PRO A 261 -5.66 1.62 2.51
C PRO A 261 -4.87 1.28 3.77
N MET A 262 -5.53 1.10 4.93
CA MET A 262 -4.81 0.61 6.12
C MET A 262 -4.32 -0.82 5.93
N GLN A 263 -5.11 -1.71 5.34
CA GLN A 263 -4.61 -3.07 5.07
C GLN A 263 -3.49 -3.09 4.03
N ASP A 264 -3.51 -2.21 3.03
CA ASP A 264 -2.43 -2.09 2.03
C ASP A 264 -1.13 -1.59 2.69
N ALA A 265 -1.21 -0.45 3.37
CA ALA A 265 -0.10 0.15 4.12
C ALA A 265 0.49 -0.81 5.15
N MET A 266 -0.32 -1.67 5.77
CA MET A 266 0.15 -2.71 6.71
C MET A 266 0.81 -3.89 5.97
N SER A 267 0.28 -4.28 4.82
CA SER A 267 0.80 -5.36 3.98
C SER A 267 2.16 -5.01 3.36
N ASP A 268 2.34 -3.81 2.81
CA ASP A 268 3.63 -3.36 2.22
C ASP A 268 4.55 -2.64 3.21
N GLY A 269 4.02 -1.98 4.24
CA GLY A 269 4.80 -1.34 5.31
C GLY A 269 5.03 0.15 5.06
N THR A 270 3.95 0.87 4.76
CA THR A 270 3.91 2.30 4.48
C THR A 270 3.54 3.07 5.75
N PRO A 271 4.31 4.10 6.20
CA PRO A 271 3.95 4.87 7.39
C PRO A 271 2.71 5.73 7.12
N MET A 272 1.62 5.48 7.86
CA MET A 272 0.39 6.24 7.75
C MET A 272 -0.21 6.49 9.14
N VAL A 273 -0.74 7.70 9.36
CA VAL A 273 -1.43 8.06 10.59
C VAL A 273 -2.85 8.48 10.22
N VAL A 274 -3.82 7.64 10.59
CA VAL A 274 -5.24 7.86 10.32
C VAL A 274 -5.91 8.48 11.55
N PHE A 275 -6.47 9.66 11.36
CA PHE A 275 -7.33 10.32 12.34
C PHE A 275 -8.78 10.22 11.87
N CYS A 276 -9.62 9.55 12.64
CA CYS A 276 -11.06 9.49 12.39
C CYS A 276 -11.83 10.17 13.52
N GLY A 277 -12.85 10.95 13.18
CA GLY A 277 -13.83 11.40 14.17
C GLY A 277 -14.64 10.24 14.72
N GLN A 278 -15.19 10.42 15.93
CA GLN A 278 -16.13 9.50 16.55
C GLN A 278 -17.34 10.24 17.12
N VAL A 279 -18.45 9.54 17.31
CA VAL A 279 -19.59 10.04 18.09
C VAL A 279 -19.15 10.49 19.50
N PRO A 280 -19.89 11.39 20.18
CA PRO A 280 -19.54 11.82 21.54
C PRO A 280 -19.40 10.64 22.50
N THR A 281 -18.48 10.71 23.48
CA THR A 281 -18.20 9.57 24.38
C THR A 281 -19.43 9.02 25.12
N SER A 282 -20.45 9.86 25.35
CA SER A 282 -21.74 9.50 25.96
C SER A 282 -22.69 8.71 25.06
N ALA A 283 -22.40 8.58 23.77
CA ALA A 283 -23.18 7.84 22.77
C ALA A 283 -22.47 6.56 22.27
N ILE A 284 -21.25 6.29 22.74
CA ILE A 284 -20.48 5.10 22.32
C ILE A 284 -21.08 3.85 22.97
N GLY A 285 -21.35 2.83 22.15
CA GLY A 285 -22.02 1.60 22.53
C GLY A 285 -23.54 1.66 22.49
N THR A 286 -24.14 2.62 21.75
CA THR A 286 -25.60 2.79 21.67
C THR A 286 -26.18 2.74 20.25
N ASP A 287 -25.43 2.19 19.28
CA ASP A 287 -25.80 2.13 17.86
C ASP A 287 -26.21 3.50 17.29
N SER A 288 -25.45 4.54 17.67
CA SER A 288 -25.76 5.94 17.39
C SER A 288 -25.43 6.37 15.94
N PHE A 289 -25.94 7.54 15.53
CA PHE A 289 -25.82 7.99 14.13
C PHE A 289 -24.36 8.17 13.70
N GLN A 290 -23.96 7.45 12.65
CA GLN A 290 -22.58 7.35 12.16
C GLN A 290 -21.57 6.81 13.18
N GLU A 291 -22.02 5.98 14.12
CA GLU A 291 -21.14 5.17 14.97
C GLU A 291 -20.61 3.94 14.23
N ALA A 292 -19.38 3.53 14.54
CA ALA A 292 -18.85 2.20 14.26
C ALA A 292 -17.72 1.88 15.25
N ASP A 293 -17.52 0.61 15.60
CA ASP A 293 -16.33 0.15 16.36
C ASP A 293 -15.10 0.13 15.44
N VAL A 294 -14.63 1.31 15.03
CA VAL A 294 -13.46 1.49 14.17
C VAL A 294 -12.19 0.95 14.85
N ILE A 295 -12.14 0.92 16.19
CA ILE A 295 -11.07 0.32 16.98
C ILE A 295 -11.10 -1.20 16.91
N GLY A 296 -12.28 -1.82 16.83
CA GLY A 296 -12.49 -3.23 16.54
C GLY A 296 -12.08 -3.59 15.12
N ILE A 297 -12.65 -2.90 14.13
CA ILE A 297 -12.49 -3.18 12.70
C ILE A 297 -11.02 -2.98 12.28
N SER A 298 -10.39 -1.85 12.64
CA SER A 298 -9.01 -1.54 12.22
C SER A 298 -7.92 -2.32 12.96
N ARG A 299 -8.26 -3.10 14.00
CA ARG A 299 -7.28 -3.80 14.86
C ARG A 299 -6.41 -4.81 14.10
N ALA A 300 -6.92 -5.40 13.02
CA ALA A 300 -6.19 -6.35 12.20
C ALA A 300 -5.31 -5.69 11.13
N CYS A 301 -5.71 -4.51 10.64
CA CYS A 301 -5.04 -3.78 9.56
C CYS A 301 -4.18 -2.60 10.02
N THR A 302 -3.92 -2.45 11.33
CA THR A 302 -3.05 -1.41 11.90
C THR A 302 -1.92 -2.01 12.74
N LYS A 303 -0.80 -1.31 12.87
CA LYS A 303 0.25 -1.63 13.86
C LYS A 303 -0.24 -1.41 15.29
N TRP A 304 -1.10 -0.41 15.47
CA TRP A 304 -1.67 0.02 16.74
C TRP A 304 -2.88 0.93 16.46
N ASN A 305 -3.86 0.92 17.35
CA ASN A 305 -4.95 1.88 17.35
C ASN A 305 -5.36 2.30 18.77
N VAL A 306 -5.97 3.48 18.90
CA VAL A 306 -6.44 4.03 20.18
C VAL A 306 -7.65 4.93 19.98
N MET A 307 -8.57 4.93 20.95
CA MET A 307 -9.61 5.95 21.08
C MET A 307 -9.21 6.93 22.19
N VAL A 308 -9.21 8.21 21.87
CA VAL A 308 -8.84 9.29 22.80
C VAL A 308 -10.01 9.56 23.74
N LYS A 309 -9.81 9.42 25.05
CA LYS A 309 -10.92 9.49 26.04
C LYS A 309 -11.04 10.84 26.75
N SER A 310 -10.04 11.72 26.59
CA SER A 310 -10.07 13.09 27.11
C SER A 310 -9.07 13.97 26.37
N VAL A 311 -9.35 15.28 26.29
CA VAL A 311 -8.45 16.25 25.62
C VAL A 311 -7.03 16.24 26.20
N GLY A 312 -6.89 15.97 27.51
CA GLY A 312 -5.60 15.92 28.19
C GLY A 312 -4.68 14.74 27.83
N GLU A 313 -5.15 13.73 27.09
CA GLU A 313 -4.26 12.72 26.51
C GLU A 313 -4.03 12.87 25.00
N LEU A 314 -4.75 13.76 24.32
CA LEU A 314 -4.71 13.90 22.85
C LEU A 314 -3.29 14.15 22.30
N PRO A 315 -2.48 15.10 22.83
CA PRO A 315 -1.12 15.33 22.33
C PRO A 315 -0.23 14.09 22.44
N ARG A 316 -0.31 13.38 23.56
CA ARG A 316 0.45 12.15 23.79
C ARG A 316 0.02 11.04 22.85
N ARG A 317 -1.28 10.89 22.56
CA ARG A 317 -1.76 9.90 21.57
C ARG A 317 -1.32 10.22 20.16
N ILE A 318 -1.25 11.50 19.79
CA ILE A 318 -0.67 11.91 18.50
C ILE A 318 0.83 11.59 18.46
N GLN A 319 1.60 11.87 19.52
CA GLN A 319 3.02 11.52 19.57
C GLN A 319 3.24 9.99 19.48
N GLU A 320 2.51 9.20 20.28
CA GLU A 320 2.54 7.73 20.25
C GLU A 320 2.17 7.19 18.86
N ALA A 321 1.19 7.80 18.17
CA ALA A 321 0.80 7.42 16.82
C ALA A 321 1.94 7.62 15.79
N PHE A 322 2.54 8.81 15.75
CA PHE A 322 3.65 9.09 14.83
C PHE A 322 4.89 8.22 15.15
N GLU A 323 5.23 8.04 16.43
CA GLU A 323 6.32 7.18 16.89
C GLU A 323 6.12 5.72 16.45
N ILE A 324 4.92 5.17 16.64
CA ILE A 324 4.59 3.80 16.23
C ILE A 324 4.48 3.66 14.71
N ALA A 325 3.96 4.65 13.98
CA ALA A 325 3.85 4.59 12.51
C ALA A 325 5.24 4.49 11.83
N THR A 326 6.24 5.20 12.36
CA THR A 326 7.60 5.26 11.78
C THR A 326 8.58 4.22 12.29
N SER A 327 8.44 3.73 13.53
CA SER A 327 9.46 2.88 14.18
C SER A 327 9.42 1.40 13.74
N GLY A 328 10.59 0.75 13.72
CA GLY A 328 10.74 -0.62 13.23
C GLY A 328 10.43 -0.71 11.73
N ARG A 329 9.68 -1.73 11.29
CA ARG A 329 9.05 -1.67 9.97
C ARG A 329 7.91 -0.64 10.01
N PRO A 330 7.88 0.37 9.13
CA PRO A 330 6.80 1.34 9.10
C PRO A 330 5.43 0.70 8.82
N GLY A 331 4.36 1.43 9.13
CA GLY A 331 3.00 0.95 8.88
C GLY A 331 1.93 1.91 9.39
N PRO A 332 0.64 1.57 9.20
CA PRO A 332 -0.49 2.40 9.57
C PRO A 332 -0.84 2.30 11.06
N VAL A 333 -1.33 3.41 11.61
CA VAL A 333 -1.97 3.48 12.92
C VAL A 333 -3.28 4.27 12.82
N LEU A 334 -4.21 4.04 13.75
CA LEU A 334 -5.48 4.77 13.82
C LEU A 334 -5.70 5.42 15.19
N VAL A 335 -6.06 6.71 15.19
CA VAL A 335 -6.44 7.47 16.38
C VAL A 335 -7.87 7.94 16.20
N ASP A 336 -8.75 7.40 17.03
CA ASP A 336 -10.19 7.66 17.03
C ASP A 336 -10.53 8.82 17.98
N LEU A 337 -11.27 9.82 17.48
CA LEU A 337 -11.39 11.16 18.05
C LEU A 337 -12.86 11.53 18.34
N PRO A 338 -13.39 11.24 19.54
CA PRO A 338 -14.75 11.64 19.94
C PRO A 338 -14.99 13.14 19.80
N LYS A 339 -16.17 13.50 19.29
CA LYS A 339 -16.57 14.89 19.02
C LYS A 339 -16.54 15.80 20.25
N ASP A 340 -16.91 15.28 21.41
CA ASP A 340 -16.86 15.97 22.71
C ASP A 340 -15.44 16.09 23.27
N VAL A 341 -14.55 15.14 22.95
CA VAL A 341 -13.12 15.22 23.26
C VAL A 341 -12.41 16.26 22.40
N THR A 342 -12.74 16.36 21.11
CA THR A 342 -12.16 17.34 20.18
C THR A 342 -12.74 18.75 20.35
N ALA A 343 -14.02 18.89 20.74
CA ALA A 343 -14.60 20.16 21.16
C ALA A 343 -14.24 20.56 22.62
N GLY A 344 -13.68 19.65 23.40
CA GLY A 344 -13.30 19.89 24.80
C GLY A 344 -12.09 20.81 24.93
N ILE A 345 -12.15 21.76 25.88
CA ILE A 345 -11.06 22.70 26.18
C ILE A 345 -10.12 22.12 27.24
N LEU A 346 -8.81 22.15 27.00
CA LEU A 346 -7.80 21.75 27.97
C LEU A 346 -7.67 22.80 29.10
N ARG A 347 -7.84 22.37 30.35
CA ARG A 347 -7.85 23.27 31.54
C ARG A 347 -6.69 23.08 32.52
N ASN A 348 -5.91 22.03 32.35
CA ASN A 348 -4.82 21.67 33.25
C ASN A 348 -3.54 21.42 32.42
N PRO A 349 -2.34 21.74 32.92
CA PRO A 349 -1.08 21.31 32.33
C PRO A 349 -0.97 19.78 32.25
N ILE A 350 -0.24 19.27 31.27
CA ILE A 350 -0.20 17.84 30.92
C ILE A 350 1.23 17.28 30.77
N PRO A 351 1.47 16.01 31.12
CA PRO A 351 2.74 15.35 30.84
C PRO A 351 2.87 15.04 29.34
N MET A 352 3.83 15.68 28.68
CA MET A 352 3.97 15.62 27.20
C MET A 352 4.85 14.48 26.67
N HIS A 353 5.53 13.73 27.54
CA HIS A 353 6.33 12.58 27.11
C HIS A 353 5.44 11.38 26.74
N SER A 354 5.73 10.76 25.60
CA SER A 354 5.27 9.42 25.20
C SER A 354 5.37 8.44 26.37
N THR A 355 4.34 7.60 26.57
CA THR A 355 4.41 6.53 27.61
C THR A 355 5.19 5.30 27.15
N ILE A 356 5.71 5.30 25.91
CA ILE A 356 6.72 4.36 25.44
C ILE A 356 8.02 4.62 26.24
N PRO A 357 8.64 3.62 26.91
CA PRO A 357 9.75 3.86 27.83
C PRO A 357 11.02 4.46 27.19
N SER A 358 11.12 5.79 27.25
CA SER A 358 12.21 6.58 26.66
C SER A 358 13.51 6.52 27.46
N LEU A 359 13.42 6.55 28.79
CA LEU A 359 14.57 6.40 29.69
C LEU A 359 14.91 4.91 29.90
N PRO A 360 16.11 4.45 29.51
CA PRO A 360 16.49 3.06 29.67
C PRO A 360 16.78 2.76 31.14
N SER A 361 16.04 1.81 31.73
CA SER A 361 16.37 1.24 33.04
C SER A 361 17.75 0.58 33.01
N ALA A 362 18.37 0.33 34.18
CA ALA A 362 19.64 -0.40 34.25
C ALA A 362 19.57 -1.78 33.53
N ALA A 363 18.43 -2.47 33.60
CA ALA A 363 18.18 -3.70 32.84
C ALA A 363 18.10 -3.45 31.31
N THR A 364 17.50 -2.33 30.89
CA THR A 364 17.46 -1.90 29.47
C THR A 364 18.86 -1.56 28.94
N VAL A 365 19.71 -0.93 29.75
CA VAL A 365 21.11 -0.63 29.39
C VAL A 365 21.92 -1.94 29.25
N ALA A 366 21.82 -2.84 30.23
CA ALA A 366 22.49 -4.15 30.17
C ALA A 366 22.02 -4.99 28.98
N ALA A 367 20.71 -4.98 28.68
CA ALA A 367 20.16 -5.65 27.51
C ALA A 367 20.74 -5.05 26.21
N ARG A 368 20.79 -3.72 26.06
CA ARG A 368 21.40 -3.06 24.90
C ARG A 368 22.87 -3.43 24.70
N GLU A 369 23.66 -3.52 25.78
CA GLU A 369 25.07 -3.93 25.67
C GLU A 369 25.22 -5.40 25.23
N MET A 370 24.37 -6.30 25.75
CA MET A 370 24.35 -7.70 25.33
C MET A 370 23.89 -7.86 23.87
N SER A 371 22.85 -7.14 23.45
CA SER A 371 22.41 -7.08 22.05
C SER A 371 23.52 -6.56 21.13
N ARG A 372 24.28 -5.54 21.54
CA ARG A 372 25.43 -5.03 20.78
C ARG A 372 26.51 -6.10 20.60
N LYS A 373 26.93 -6.78 21.67
CA LYS A 373 27.93 -7.87 21.60
C LYS A 373 27.46 -9.03 20.73
N GLN A 374 26.18 -9.38 20.80
CA GLN A 374 25.57 -10.41 19.95
C GLN A 374 25.52 -10.00 18.48
N LEU A 375 25.20 -8.72 18.19
CA LEU A 375 25.23 -8.16 16.85
C LEU A 375 26.66 -8.16 16.29
N GLU A 376 27.65 -7.65 17.03
CA GLU A 376 29.07 -7.68 16.66
C GLU A 376 29.55 -9.11 16.34
N SER A 377 29.18 -10.10 17.17
CA SER A 377 29.46 -11.51 16.91
C SER A 377 28.81 -12.02 15.63
N THR A 378 27.55 -11.66 15.39
CA THR A 378 26.78 -12.07 14.20
C THR A 378 27.32 -11.44 12.92
N ILE A 379 27.66 -10.15 12.94
CA ILE A 379 28.30 -9.45 11.84
C ILE A 379 29.62 -10.12 11.43
N ASN A 380 30.44 -10.56 12.40
CA ASN A 380 31.67 -11.32 12.11
C ASN A 380 31.40 -12.70 11.48
N ARG A 381 30.34 -13.42 11.91
CA ARG A 381 29.95 -14.69 11.27
C ARG A 381 29.44 -14.49 9.84
N VAL A 382 28.61 -13.46 9.61
CA VAL A 382 28.14 -13.07 8.27
C VAL A 382 29.31 -12.67 7.37
N ALA A 383 30.26 -11.86 7.87
CA ALA A 383 31.46 -11.49 7.12
C ALA A 383 32.27 -12.72 6.69
N ASN A 384 32.42 -13.72 7.58
CA ASN A 384 33.09 -14.97 7.23
C ASN A 384 32.37 -15.73 6.11
N LEU A 385 31.02 -15.83 6.15
CA LEU A 385 30.23 -16.45 5.07
C LEU A 385 30.42 -15.71 3.73
N VAL A 386 30.32 -14.38 3.72
CA VAL A 386 30.53 -13.53 2.54
C VAL A 386 31.95 -13.71 1.97
N ASN A 387 32.95 -13.84 2.85
CA ASN A 387 34.35 -13.99 2.49
C ASN A 387 34.73 -15.39 1.94
N VAL A 388 33.89 -16.43 2.11
CA VAL A 388 34.13 -17.78 1.57
C VAL A 388 33.22 -18.15 0.40
N ALA A 389 32.02 -17.58 0.32
CA ALA A 389 31.04 -17.85 -0.73
C ALA A 389 31.60 -17.62 -2.13
N LYS A 390 31.25 -18.51 -3.06
CA LYS A 390 31.68 -18.46 -4.48
C LYS A 390 30.62 -17.84 -5.37
N LYS A 391 29.36 -18.22 -5.15
CA LYS A 391 28.17 -17.82 -5.91
C LYS A 391 27.19 -17.01 -5.03
N PRO A 392 27.60 -15.89 -4.39
CA PRO A 392 26.69 -15.10 -3.56
C PRO A 392 25.65 -14.35 -4.41
N ILE A 393 24.52 -14.00 -3.81
CA ILE A 393 23.50 -13.12 -4.38
C ILE A 393 22.93 -12.19 -3.31
N LEU A 394 22.76 -10.91 -3.67
CA LEU A 394 22.04 -9.92 -2.86
C LEU A 394 20.55 -9.93 -3.25
N TYR A 395 19.68 -10.16 -2.26
CA TYR A 395 18.23 -10.20 -2.41
C TYR A 395 17.62 -9.02 -1.64
N VAL A 396 17.26 -7.96 -2.36
CA VAL A 396 16.96 -6.65 -1.78
C VAL A 396 15.46 -6.35 -1.81
N GLY A 397 14.93 -5.90 -0.68
CA GLY A 397 13.55 -5.46 -0.53
C GLY A 397 13.42 -4.01 -0.08
N GLN A 398 12.17 -3.56 0.04
CA GLN A 398 11.78 -2.21 0.45
C GLN A 398 12.42 -1.74 1.76
N GLY A 399 12.77 -2.65 2.68
CA GLY A 399 13.35 -2.29 3.98
C GLY A 399 14.65 -1.48 3.88
N LEU A 400 15.45 -1.69 2.82
CA LEU A 400 16.63 -0.87 2.55
C LEU A 400 16.25 0.57 2.15
N LEU A 401 15.12 0.76 1.46
CA LEU A 401 14.66 2.04 0.89
C LEU A 401 14.00 2.96 1.93
N ALA A 402 13.78 2.47 3.15
CA ALA A 402 13.42 3.30 4.31
C ALA A 402 14.54 4.32 4.63
N ARG A 403 15.80 3.91 4.41
CA ARG A 403 17.01 4.71 4.59
C ARG A 403 17.41 5.41 3.29
N PRO A 404 17.53 6.77 3.26
CA PRO A 404 17.94 7.49 2.04
C PRO A 404 19.33 7.08 1.52
N ASP A 405 20.19 6.68 2.46
CA ASP A 405 21.57 6.22 2.30
C ASP A 405 21.69 4.71 2.00
N GLY A 406 20.61 3.93 2.11
CA GLY A 406 20.60 2.48 1.90
C GLY A 406 21.11 2.02 0.53
N PRO A 407 20.65 2.59 -0.60
CA PRO A 407 21.09 2.22 -1.94
C PRO A 407 22.60 2.45 -2.20
N GLU A 408 23.19 3.47 -1.60
CA GLU A 408 24.62 3.77 -1.70
C GLU A 408 25.46 2.69 -1.00
N ILE A 409 25.08 2.34 0.24
CA ILE A 409 25.70 1.29 1.04
C ILE A 409 25.58 -0.09 0.37
N LEU A 410 24.42 -0.37 -0.24
CA LEU A 410 24.23 -1.57 -1.06
C LEU A 410 25.15 -1.59 -2.27
N LYS A 411 25.32 -0.45 -2.97
CA LYS A 411 26.24 -0.37 -4.11
C LYS A 411 27.70 -0.57 -3.67
N GLU A 412 28.14 0.07 -2.58
CA GLU A 412 29.47 -0.17 -2.01
C GLU A 412 29.67 -1.67 -1.74
N PHE A 413 28.70 -2.34 -1.12
CA PHE A 413 28.79 -3.76 -0.80
C PHE A 413 28.81 -4.66 -2.05
N ALA A 414 27.93 -4.41 -3.02
CA ALA A 414 27.83 -5.16 -4.26
C ALA A 414 29.09 -4.99 -5.14
N ASP A 415 29.66 -3.78 -5.18
CA ASP A 415 30.92 -3.49 -5.86
C ASP A 415 32.10 -4.15 -5.14
N LYS A 416 32.24 -3.93 -3.82
CA LYS A 416 33.38 -4.40 -3.01
C LYS A 416 33.55 -5.91 -3.00
N ALA A 417 32.45 -6.66 -2.87
CA ALA A 417 32.48 -8.12 -2.82
C ALA A 417 32.14 -8.79 -4.17
N CYS A 418 31.98 -8.01 -5.24
CA CYS A 418 31.57 -8.43 -6.58
C CYS A 418 30.34 -9.37 -6.54
N ILE A 419 29.21 -8.87 -6.03
CA ILE A 419 27.99 -9.66 -5.80
C ILE A 419 26.86 -9.19 -6.75
N PRO A 420 26.20 -10.08 -7.50
CA PRO A 420 25.02 -9.77 -8.28
C PRO A 420 23.80 -9.47 -7.40
N VAL A 421 22.94 -8.54 -7.85
CA VAL A 421 21.85 -7.95 -7.07
C VAL A 421 20.51 -8.20 -7.75
N THR A 422 19.54 -8.76 -7.01
CA THR A 422 18.14 -8.87 -7.42
C THR A 422 17.21 -8.21 -6.40
N THR A 423 16.07 -7.71 -6.87
CA THR A 423 15.12 -6.89 -6.11
C THR A 423 13.75 -7.56 -6.04
N THR A 424 12.98 -7.30 -4.97
CA THR A 424 11.52 -7.50 -5.03
C THR A 424 10.85 -6.40 -5.85
N LEU A 425 9.58 -6.57 -6.22
CA LEU A 425 8.72 -5.51 -6.77
C LEU A 425 8.81 -4.19 -5.98
N GLN A 426 8.81 -4.27 -4.64
CA GLN A 426 8.94 -3.11 -3.75
C GLN A 426 10.39 -2.68 -3.47
N GLY A 427 11.37 -3.42 -3.98
CA GLY A 427 12.79 -3.07 -3.97
C GLY A 427 13.28 -2.42 -5.27
N LEU A 428 12.41 -2.28 -6.28
CA LEU A 428 12.74 -1.65 -7.56
C LEU A 428 13.21 -0.20 -7.37
N GLY A 429 14.30 0.15 -8.08
CA GLY A 429 15.02 1.40 -7.90
C GLY A 429 16.01 1.42 -6.73
N GLY A 430 16.06 0.36 -5.91
CA GLY A 430 17.05 0.20 -4.85
C GLY A 430 18.48 -0.09 -5.32
N PHE A 431 18.65 -0.44 -6.58
CA PHE A 431 19.92 -0.66 -7.27
C PHE A 431 19.77 -0.20 -8.73
N ASP A 432 20.86 0.21 -9.38
CA ASP A 432 20.82 0.66 -10.78
C ASP A 432 20.75 -0.54 -11.73
N GLU A 433 19.63 -0.69 -12.46
CA GLU A 433 19.45 -1.78 -13.42
C GLU A 433 20.38 -1.71 -14.64
N LEU A 434 21.11 -0.60 -14.84
CA LEU A 434 22.15 -0.51 -15.86
C LEU A 434 23.54 -1.02 -15.39
N ASP A 435 23.71 -1.31 -14.09
CA ASP A 435 24.93 -1.94 -13.58
C ASP A 435 24.97 -3.43 -14.01
N PRO A 436 26.08 -3.95 -14.58
CA PRO A 436 26.18 -5.35 -15.02
C PRO A 436 25.83 -6.39 -13.95
N LYS A 437 25.93 -6.03 -12.66
CA LYS A 437 25.57 -6.88 -11.52
C LYS A 437 24.06 -6.97 -11.27
N ALA A 438 23.24 -6.12 -11.88
CA ALA A 438 21.79 -6.17 -11.75
C ALA A 438 21.22 -7.44 -12.40
N LEU A 439 20.30 -8.11 -11.69
CA LEU A 439 19.51 -9.24 -12.17
C LEU A 439 18.04 -8.85 -12.41
N HIS A 440 17.68 -7.58 -12.17
CA HIS A 440 16.30 -7.08 -12.12
C HIS A 440 15.45 -7.82 -11.05
N MET A 441 14.12 -7.69 -11.15
CA MET A 441 13.16 -8.31 -10.24
C MET A 441 13.22 -9.86 -10.28
N LEU A 442 13.07 -10.53 -9.14
CA LEU A 442 12.80 -11.98 -9.05
C LEU A 442 11.36 -12.32 -8.65
N GLY A 443 10.98 -13.59 -8.79
CA GLY A 443 9.71 -14.16 -8.33
C GLY A 443 8.82 -14.67 -9.46
N MET A 444 7.51 -14.75 -9.22
CA MET A 444 6.49 -15.30 -10.12
C MET A 444 6.61 -14.78 -11.55
N HIS A 445 6.73 -13.46 -11.72
CA HIS A 445 6.95 -12.77 -13.00
C HIS A 445 8.30 -12.03 -13.05
N GLY A 446 9.25 -12.47 -12.23
CA GLY A 446 10.62 -11.97 -12.25
C GLY A 446 11.39 -12.41 -13.50
N SER A 447 12.62 -11.92 -13.63
CA SER A 447 13.53 -12.36 -14.67
C SER A 447 13.94 -13.82 -14.45
N ALA A 448 14.04 -14.58 -15.54
CA ALA A 448 14.48 -15.97 -15.50
C ALA A 448 15.91 -16.08 -14.94
N TYR A 449 16.80 -15.13 -15.25
CA TYR A 449 18.18 -15.10 -14.73
C TYR A 449 18.25 -14.79 -13.23
N ALA A 450 17.40 -13.92 -12.68
CA ALA A 450 17.30 -13.75 -11.22
C ALA A 450 16.77 -15.02 -10.54
N ASN A 451 15.75 -15.63 -11.12
CA ASN A 451 15.14 -16.87 -10.61
C ASN A 451 16.10 -18.06 -10.65
N MET A 452 16.92 -18.19 -11.70
CA MET A 452 18.02 -19.16 -11.76
C MET A 452 19.10 -18.85 -10.72
N ALA A 453 19.59 -17.62 -10.66
CA ALA A 453 20.64 -17.23 -9.73
C ALA A 453 20.23 -17.42 -8.25
N MET A 454 18.97 -17.15 -7.90
CA MET A 454 18.42 -17.41 -6.56
C MET A 454 18.39 -18.90 -6.19
N GLN A 455 18.25 -19.80 -7.16
CA GLN A 455 18.27 -21.25 -6.94
C GLN A 455 19.71 -21.80 -6.87
N GLU A 456 20.61 -21.18 -7.61
CA GLU A 456 21.98 -21.65 -7.86
C GLU A 456 23.05 -20.99 -6.99
N ALA A 457 22.70 -19.95 -6.23
CA ALA A 457 23.58 -19.27 -5.29
C ALA A 457 23.94 -20.15 -4.08
N ASP A 458 25.19 -20.06 -3.61
CA ASP A 458 25.64 -20.72 -2.37
C ASP A 458 25.42 -19.83 -1.12
N LEU A 459 25.33 -18.51 -1.29
CA LEU A 459 25.00 -17.57 -0.22
C LEU A 459 23.95 -16.56 -0.67
N ILE A 460 22.76 -16.61 -0.06
CA ILE A 460 21.71 -15.60 -0.25
C ILE A 460 21.80 -14.57 0.88
N ILE A 461 21.95 -13.30 0.52
CA ILE A 461 22.00 -12.19 1.47
C ILE A 461 20.71 -11.39 1.32
N ALA A 462 19.72 -11.70 2.16
CA ALA A 462 18.41 -11.03 2.16
C ALA A 462 18.49 -9.71 2.94
N VAL A 463 18.23 -8.59 2.28
CA VAL A 463 18.37 -7.23 2.81
C VAL A 463 17.00 -6.53 2.78
N GLY A 464 16.35 -6.39 3.93
CA GLY A 464 15.07 -5.69 4.04
C GLY A 464 13.92 -6.35 3.27
N ALA A 465 13.98 -7.68 3.11
CA ALA A 465 13.05 -8.47 2.31
C ALA A 465 12.36 -9.56 3.15
N ARG A 466 11.06 -9.79 2.91
CA ARG A 466 10.18 -10.59 3.78
C ARG A 466 9.85 -12.02 3.34
N PHE A 467 10.59 -12.54 2.33
CA PHE A 467 10.37 -13.85 1.68
C PHE A 467 8.89 -14.13 1.37
N ASP A 468 8.29 -13.31 0.51
CA ASP A 468 6.89 -13.44 0.10
C ASP A 468 6.64 -14.71 -0.73
N ASP A 469 5.39 -15.21 -0.79
CA ASP A 469 5.06 -16.39 -1.60
C ASP A 469 5.09 -16.13 -3.11
N ARG A 470 4.84 -14.90 -3.59
CA ARG A 470 5.10 -14.50 -4.99
C ARG A 470 6.59 -14.50 -5.32
N VAL A 471 7.47 -14.46 -4.32
CA VAL A 471 8.93 -14.49 -4.49
C VAL A 471 9.51 -15.89 -4.28
N THR A 472 9.01 -16.66 -3.31
CA THR A 472 9.57 -17.98 -2.94
C THR A 472 8.85 -19.16 -3.58
N LEU A 473 7.54 -19.00 -3.85
CA LEU A 473 6.66 -19.98 -4.48
C LEU A 473 6.71 -21.34 -3.77
N SER A 474 7.34 -22.34 -4.37
CA SER A 474 7.53 -23.65 -3.74
C SER A 474 8.66 -23.61 -2.71
N ILE A 475 8.35 -23.18 -1.48
CA ILE A 475 9.28 -23.11 -0.32
C ILE A 475 10.16 -24.37 -0.15
N PRO A 476 9.67 -25.61 -0.35
CA PRO A 476 10.53 -26.81 -0.32
C PRO A 476 11.64 -26.77 -1.38
N LYS A 477 11.30 -26.37 -2.62
CA LYS A 477 12.23 -26.26 -3.77
C LYS A 477 13.06 -24.96 -3.80
N PHE A 478 12.71 -23.95 -2.99
CA PHE A 478 13.40 -22.66 -2.96
C PHE A 478 14.88 -22.82 -2.50
N ALA A 479 15.81 -22.13 -3.16
CA ALA A 479 17.22 -21.99 -2.73
C ALA A 479 17.97 -23.30 -2.34
N PRO A 480 18.00 -24.34 -3.19
CA PRO A 480 18.61 -25.63 -2.86
C PRO A 480 20.13 -25.54 -2.67
N GLN A 481 20.85 -24.77 -3.50
CA GLN A 481 22.30 -24.67 -3.37
C GLN A 481 22.72 -23.94 -2.08
N ALA A 482 22.00 -22.90 -1.67
CA ALA A 482 22.24 -22.22 -0.40
C ALA A 482 21.92 -23.14 0.79
N LYS A 483 20.83 -23.91 0.74
CA LYS A 483 20.49 -24.92 1.77
C LYS A 483 21.57 -26.00 1.89
N LEU A 484 22.18 -26.44 0.77
CA LEU A 484 23.29 -27.39 0.76
C LEU A 484 24.58 -26.75 1.32
N ALA A 485 24.94 -25.56 0.83
CA ALA A 485 26.12 -24.81 1.25
C ALA A 485 26.10 -24.47 2.76
N ALA A 486 24.91 -24.29 3.34
CA ALA A 486 24.70 -24.18 4.77
C ALA A 486 25.08 -25.46 5.54
N THR A 487 24.63 -26.64 5.08
CA THR A 487 24.99 -27.92 5.71
C THR A 487 26.48 -28.25 5.57
N GLU A 488 27.14 -27.70 4.55
CA GLU A 488 28.57 -27.82 4.29
C GLU A 488 29.41 -26.69 4.93
N GLY A 489 28.79 -25.76 5.67
CA GLY A 489 29.47 -24.68 6.39
C GLY A 489 30.14 -23.61 5.51
N ARG A 490 29.80 -23.53 4.22
CA ARG A 490 30.42 -22.65 3.20
C ARG A 490 29.50 -21.57 2.63
N GLY A 491 28.27 -21.47 3.12
CA GLY A 491 27.23 -20.57 2.60
C GLY A 491 25.95 -20.64 3.42
N GLY A 492 24.81 -20.33 2.79
CA GLY A 492 23.49 -20.37 3.44
C GLY A 492 22.59 -19.19 3.11
N ILE A 493 21.65 -18.89 4.01
CA ILE A 493 20.77 -17.72 3.96
C ILE A 493 21.12 -16.79 5.12
N VAL A 494 21.54 -15.57 4.81
CA VAL A 494 21.69 -14.47 5.78
C VAL A 494 20.48 -13.54 5.65
N HIS A 495 19.88 -13.13 6.76
CA HIS A 495 18.68 -12.29 6.77
C HIS A 495 18.85 -11.04 7.62
N PHE A 496 18.97 -9.88 6.96
CA PHE A 496 18.88 -8.55 7.57
C PHE A 496 17.42 -8.11 7.56
N GLU A 497 16.84 -7.92 8.75
CA GLU A 497 15.42 -7.64 8.96
C GLU A 497 15.21 -6.91 10.30
N ILE A 498 14.32 -5.91 10.31
CA ILE A 498 14.05 -5.06 11.48
C ILE A 498 12.91 -5.61 12.34
N MET A 499 12.15 -6.60 11.85
CA MET A 499 11.10 -7.29 12.61
C MET A 499 11.44 -8.75 12.92
N PRO A 500 11.65 -9.12 14.20
CA PRO A 500 11.78 -10.52 14.63
C PRO A 500 10.67 -11.45 14.11
N LYS A 501 9.44 -10.95 13.94
CA LYS A 501 8.30 -11.73 13.42
C LYS A 501 8.46 -12.23 11.97
N ASN A 502 9.40 -11.67 11.20
CA ASN A 502 9.67 -12.07 9.81
C ASN A 502 10.89 -13.01 9.69
N ILE A 503 11.81 -12.95 10.65
CA ILE A 503 12.99 -13.82 10.72
C ILE A 503 12.52 -15.26 10.97
N ASN A 504 13.08 -16.23 10.24
CA ASN A 504 12.72 -17.66 10.30
C ASN A 504 11.23 -18.00 10.02
N LYS A 505 10.42 -17.04 9.55
CA LYS A 505 8.97 -17.21 9.34
C LYS A 505 8.61 -18.08 8.13
N VAL A 506 9.38 -17.99 7.05
CA VAL A 506 9.08 -18.65 5.74
C VAL A 506 10.23 -19.54 5.29
N VAL A 507 11.45 -19.06 5.44
CA VAL A 507 12.69 -19.82 5.24
C VAL A 507 13.54 -19.69 6.50
N GLN A 508 14.30 -20.72 6.83
CA GLN A 508 15.27 -20.68 7.93
C GLN A 508 16.50 -19.89 7.48
N ALA A 509 16.87 -18.87 8.25
CA ALA A 509 18.14 -18.17 8.12
C ALA A 509 19.23 -18.93 8.89
N ASN A 510 20.43 -18.95 8.33
CA ASN A 510 21.64 -19.44 9.00
C ASN A 510 22.22 -18.37 9.92
N GLU A 511 22.16 -17.10 9.50
CA GLU A 511 22.48 -15.94 10.33
C GLU A 511 21.37 -14.91 10.18
N ALA A 512 20.90 -14.38 11.32
CA ALA A 512 19.84 -13.39 11.38
C ALA A 512 20.38 -12.10 12.01
N VAL A 513 20.31 -11.00 11.26
CA VAL A 513 20.87 -9.69 11.66
C VAL A 513 19.71 -8.74 11.92
N GLU A 514 19.28 -8.71 13.19
CA GLU A 514 18.17 -7.87 13.62
C GLU A 514 18.54 -6.38 13.61
N GLY A 515 17.67 -5.54 13.07
CA GLY A 515 17.79 -4.07 13.12
C GLY A 515 17.66 -3.40 11.75
N ASP A 516 18.07 -2.13 11.66
CA ASP A 516 18.09 -1.41 10.39
C ASP A 516 19.10 -2.05 9.41
N CYS A 517 18.66 -2.25 8.18
CA CYS A 517 19.45 -2.96 7.17
C CYS A 517 20.64 -2.15 6.66
N ALA A 518 20.53 -0.82 6.55
CA ALA A 518 21.63 0.03 6.08
C ALA A 518 22.70 0.17 7.17
N ASP A 519 22.29 0.40 8.42
CA ASP A 519 23.22 0.54 9.54
C ASP A 519 23.91 -0.80 9.88
N ASN A 520 23.21 -1.93 9.79
CA ASN A 520 23.84 -3.25 9.93
C ASN A 520 24.78 -3.59 8.76
N LEU A 521 24.52 -3.12 7.53
CA LEU A 521 25.46 -3.27 6.41
C LEU A 521 26.71 -2.38 6.57
N ARG A 522 26.59 -1.17 7.15
CA ARG A 522 27.75 -0.35 7.53
C ARG A 522 28.66 -1.07 8.53
N LEU A 523 28.08 -1.77 9.51
CA LEU A 523 28.85 -2.59 10.45
C LEU A 523 29.51 -3.80 9.77
N LEU A 524 28.88 -4.38 8.74
CA LEU A 524 29.43 -5.49 7.97
C LEU A 524 30.62 -5.08 7.08
N LEU A 525 30.50 -3.95 6.37
CA LEU A 525 31.41 -3.55 5.30
C LEU A 525 32.91 -3.60 5.66
N PRO A 526 33.38 -3.14 6.84
CA PRO A 526 34.80 -3.23 7.23
C PRO A 526 35.35 -4.66 7.29
N HIS A 527 34.51 -5.66 7.56
CA HIS A 527 34.90 -7.07 7.73
C HIS A 527 34.85 -7.87 6.40
N VAL A 528 34.27 -7.28 5.35
CA VAL A 528 34.18 -7.85 4.00
C VAL A 528 35.48 -7.58 3.23
N LYS A 529 36.08 -8.65 2.70
CA LYS A 529 37.25 -8.59 1.82
C LYS A 529 36.85 -8.10 0.43
N ALA A 530 37.72 -7.30 -0.19
CA ALA A 530 37.54 -6.91 -1.58
C ALA A 530 37.71 -8.14 -2.51
N VAL A 531 36.84 -8.25 -3.51
CA VAL A 531 36.88 -9.28 -4.56
C VAL A 531 36.77 -8.56 -5.90
N SER A 532 37.78 -8.69 -6.77
CA SER A 532 37.80 -8.02 -8.08
C SER A 532 36.83 -8.64 -9.08
N GLU A 533 36.71 -9.96 -9.09
CA GLU A 533 35.97 -10.72 -10.09
C GLU A 533 35.46 -12.06 -9.56
N ARG A 534 34.44 -12.61 -10.22
CA ARG A 534 33.91 -13.98 -10.00
C ARG A 534 33.58 -14.62 -11.36
N PRO A 535 34.58 -14.94 -12.20
CA PRO A 535 34.39 -15.25 -13.61
C PRO A 535 33.34 -16.36 -13.85
N GLU A 536 33.49 -17.52 -13.21
CA GLU A 536 32.56 -18.66 -13.32
C GLU A 536 31.09 -18.28 -13.00
N TRP A 537 30.88 -17.41 -12.01
CA TRP A 537 29.54 -17.02 -11.56
C TRP A 537 28.90 -16.01 -12.51
N PHE A 538 29.67 -15.01 -12.96
CA PHE A 538 29.18 -14.02 -13.92
C PHE A 538 29.04 -14.61 -15.34
N GLU A 539 29.85 -15.58 -15.74
CA GLU A 539 29.66 -16.34 -16.98
C GLU A 539 28.32 -17.09 -16.95
N GLN A 540 28.03 -17.83 -15.87
CA GLN A 540 26.75 -18.53 -15.70
C GLN A 540 25.55 -17.57 -15.69
N ILE A 541 25.68 -16.40 -15.05
CA ILE A 541 24.63 -15.36 -15.05
C ILE A 541 24.43 -14.74 -16.44
N ASN A 542 25.52 -14.51 -17.19
CA ASN A 542 25.46 -13.89 -18.51
C ASN A 542 24.86 -14.84 -19.56
N ASP A 543 25.11 -16.16 -19.48
CA ASP A 543 24.40 -17.18 -20.26
C ASP A 543 22.87 -17.06 -20.05
N TRP A 544 22.42 -17.00 -18.80
CA TRP A 544 20.98 -16.86 -18.50
C TRP A 544 20.39 -15.52 -18.95
N LYS A 545 21.15 -14.42 -18.83
CA LYS A 545 20.74 -13.11 -19.37
C LYS A 545 20.58 -13.13 -20.89
N GLN A 546 21.50 -13.78 -21.61
CA GLN A 546 21.47 -13.90 -23.06
C GLN A 546 20.36 -14.85 -23.55
N ARG A 547 20.12 -15.95 -22.84
CA ARG A 547 19.12 -16.97 -23.21
C ARG A 547 17.68 -16.60 -22.87
N PHE A 548 17.48 -15.81 -21.82
CA PHE A 548 16.15 -15.47 -21.30
C PHE A 548 15.95 -13.96 -21.06
N PRO A 549 16.27 -13.06 -22.02
CA PRO A 549 16.04 -11.63 -21.86
C PRO A 549 14.54 -11.31 -21.81
N LEU A 550 14.18 -10.22 -21.11
CA LEU A 550 12.78 -9.79 -20.96
C LEU A 550 12.15 -9.30 -22.29
N SER A 551 12.96 -9.07 -23.32
CA SER A 551 12.51 -8.78 -24.69
C SER A 551 11.97 -10.00 -25.45
N LEU A 552 12.00 -11.21 -24.87
CA LEU A 552 11.34 -12.39 -25.43
C LEU A 552 9.82 -12.30 -25.24
N TYR A 553 9.16 -11.66 -26.21
CA TYR A 553 7.72 -11.64 -26.37
C TYR A 553 7.34 -11.46 -27.86
N ASP A 554 6.08 -11.73 -28.20
CA ASP A 554 5.46 -11.49 -29.50
C ASP A 554 5.60 -10.01 -29.92
N ARG A 555 6.63 -9.69 -30.73
CA ARG A 555 7.07 -8.30 -30.98
C ARG A 555 6.04 -7.50 -31.79
N GLN A 556 6.15 -6.18 -31.68
CA GLN A 556 5.32 -5.25 -32.43
C GLN A 556 5.53 -5.36 -33.94
N THR A 557 4.43 -5.39 -34.69
CA THR A 557 4.38 -5.14 -36.14
C THR A 557 3.66 -3.81 -36.41
N ASP A 558 3.96 -3.15 -37.52
CA ASP A 558 3.47 -1.78 -37.81
C ASP A 558 1.94 -1.69 -37.95
N ASP A 559 1.34 -2.67 -38.65
CA ASP A 559 -0.11 -2.81 -38.83
C ASP A 559 -0.80 -3.60 -37.70
N GLY A 560 -0.06 -4.00 -36.66
CA GLY A 560 -0.55 -4.84 -35.56
C GLY A 560 -1.17 -4.06 -34.39
N PRO A 561 -1.90 -4.74 -33.48
CA PRO A 561 -2.34 -4.15 -32.23
C PRO A 561 -1.12 -3.77 -31.36
N ILE A 562 -1.25 -2.74 -30.52
CA ILE A 562 -0.14 -2.26 -29.68
C ILE A 562 0.18 -3.31 -28.60
N LYS A 563 1.40 -3.86 -28.62
CA LYS A 563 1.89 -4.78 -27.58
C LYS A 563 2.12 -3.98 -26.28
N PRO A 564 1.50 -4.36 -25.15
CA PRO A 564 1.59 -3.56 -23.91
C PRO A 564 3.03 -3.44 -23.38
N GLN A 565 3.88 -4.44 -23.61
CA GLN A 565 5.32 -4.37 -23.33
C GLN A 565 6.01 -3.21 -24.08
N ALA A 566 5.67 -3.00 -25.36
CA ALA A 566 6.29 -1.98 -26.20
C ALA A 566 5.93 -0.55 -25.74
N VAL A 567 4.75 -0.36 -25.13
CA VAL A 567 4.34 0.89 -24.48
C VAL A 567 5.30 1.22 -23.34
N ILE A 568 5.60 0.25 -22.47
CA ILE A 568 6.51 0.43 -21.34
C ILE A 568 7.96 0.60 -21.82
N GLU A 569 8.41 -0.17 -22.82
CA GLU A 569 9.75 -0.01 -23.42
C GLU A 569 9.92 1.42 -23.97
N LYS A 570 8.98 1.92 -24.77
CA LYS A 570 9.02 3.27 -25.34
C LYS A 570 8.92 4.37 -24.28
N LEU A 571 8.06 4.22 -23.26
CA LEU A 571 8.02 5.17 -22.13
C LEU A 571 9.35 5.17 -21.36
N SER A 572 9.98 3.99 -21.21
CA SER A 572 11.26 3.87 -20.50
C SER A 572 12.40 4.56 -21.25
N GLU A 573 12.40 4.49 -22.59
CA GLU A 573 13.30 5.25 -23.47
C GLU A 573 13.08 6.77 -23.34
N LEU A 574 11.82 7.24 -23.49
CA LEU A 574 11.45 8.65 -23.44
C LEU A 574 11.69 9.33 -22.08
N THR A 575 11.95 8.55 -21.03
CA THR A 575 12.26 9.02 -19.67
C THR A 575 13.70 8.71 -19.24
N ALA A 576 14.56 8.20 -20.14
CA ALA A 576 15.92 7.76 -19.82
C ALA A 576 16.86 8.90 -19.35
N ASP A 577 16.56 10.14 -19.73
CA ASP A 577 17.30 11.36 -19.36
C ASP A 577 16.93 11.92 -17.97
N ARG A 578 15.83 11.44 -17.37
CA ARG A 578 15.20 12.03 -16.17
C ARG A 578 14.69 11.00 -15.16
N LYS A 579 15.31 9.80 -15.11
CA LYS A 579 14.86 8.69 -14.25
C LYS A 579 14.84 9.05 -12.76
N GLU A 580 15.68 9.97 -12.30
CA GLU A 580 15.75 10.47 -10.92
C GLU A 580 14.62 11.43 -10.55
N LYS A 581 13.93 11.97 -11.58
CA LYS A 581 12.74 12.82 -11.47
C LYS A 581 11.47 12.15 -12.01
N THR A 582 11.52 10.88 -12.39
CA THR A 582 10.36 10.11 -12.84
C THR A 582 9.89 9.18 -11.73
N ILE A 583 8.65 9.33 -11.29
CA ILE A 583 8.00 8.40 -10.36
C ILE A 583 6.88 7.70 -11.12
N ILE A 584 6.82 6.38 -11.00
CA ILE A 584 5.82 5.52 -11.60
C ILE A 584 4.93 4.97 -10.49
N THR A 585 3.62 5.16 -10.65
CA THR A 585 2.60 4.40 -9.92
C THR A 585 1.92 3.39 -10.84
N THR A 586 1.24 2.41 -10.26
CA THR A 586 0.40 1.48 -11.02
C THR A 586 -0.84 1.09 -10.22
N GLY A 587 -1.90 0.68 -10.91
CA GLY A 587 -2.87 -0.25 -10.35
C GLY A 587 -2.29 -1.67 -10.24
N VAL A 588 -3.17 -2.67 -10.32
CA VAL A 588 -2.82 -4.09 -10.13
C VAL A 588 -3.35 -4.92 -11.30
N GLY A 589 -2.49 -5.78 -11.86
CA GLY A 589 -2.79 -6.59 -13.04
C GLY A 589 -1.54 -6.90 -13.88
N GLN A 590 -1.72 -7.10 -15.18
CA GLN A 590 -0.59 -7.37 -16.09
C GLN A 590 0.25 -6.12 -16.36
N HIS A 591 -0.39 -4.95 -16.49
CA HIS A 591 0.28 -3.66 -16.64
C HIS A 591 1.31 -3.39 -15.53
N GLN A 592 1.00 -3.77 -14.28
CA GLN A 592 1.90 -3.68 -13.14
C GLN A 592 3.17 -4.53 -13.34
N MET A 593 3.02 -5.76 -13.86
CA MET A 593 4.14 -6.66 -14.11
C MET A 593 4.96 -6.23 -15.33
N TRP A 594 4.33 -5.84 -16.43
CA TRP A 594 5.04 -5.30 -17.60
C TRP A 594 5.77 -4.00 -17.25
N THR A 595 5.19 -3.13 -16.41
CA THR A 595 5.85 -1.94 -15.84
C THR A 595 7.11 -2.34 -15.05
N ALA A 596 6.98 -3.29 -14.12
CA ALA A 596 8.11 -3.79 -13.34
C ALA A 596 9.21 -4.44 -14.20
N GLN A 597 8.85 -5.15 -15.27
CA GLN A 597 9.77 -5.85 -16.17
C GLN A 597 10.48 -4.92 -17.17
N HIS A 598 9.75 -4.02 -17.85
CA HIS A 598 10.27 -3.30 -19.03
C HIS A 598 10.69 -1.85 -18.72
N PHE A 599 10.19 -1.21 -17.66
CA PHE A 599 10.76 0.06 -17.20
C PHE A 599 12.11 -0.20 -16.54
N ARG A 600 13.12 0.65 -16.82
CA ARG A 600 14.46 0.53 -16.21
C ARG A 600 14.56 1.35 -14.95
N TRP A 601 14.74 0.66 -13.82
CA TRP A 601 14.74 1.27 -12.50
C TRP A 601 16.17 1.65 -12.08
N ARG A 602 16.36 2.90 -11.62
CA ARG A 602 17.70 3.44 -11.35
C ARG A 602 17.85 4.23 -10.04
N HIS A 603 16.74 4.66 -9.44
CA HIS A 603 16.73 5.54 -8.28
C HIS A 603 15.67 5.10 -7.26
N PRO A 604 15.92 5.25 -5.95
CA PRO A 604 15.00 4.76 -4.92
C PRO A 604 13.68 5.53 -4.91
N ARG A 605 12.61 4.87 -4.47
CA ARG A 605 11.26 5.45 -4.30
C ARG A 605 10.60 5.95 -5.60
N THR A 606 11.12 5.56 -6.77
CA THR A 606 10.47 5.81 -8.06
C THR A 606 9.42 4.78 -8.44
N MET A 607 9.33 3.63 -7.74
CA MET A 607 8.27 2.63 -7.92
C MET A 607 7.30 2.65 -6.72
N ILE A 608 6.02 2.93 -6.99
CA ILE A 608 4.97 3.08 -5.98
C ILE A 608 3.77 2.24 -6.41
N THR A 609 3.67 1.02 -5.89
CA THR A 609 2.66 0.03 -6.32
C THR A 609 2.18 -0.79 -5.13
N SER A 610 0.89 -1.16 -5.10
CA SER A 610 0.36 -2.12 -4.13
C SER A 610 0.76 -3.54 -4.54
N GLY A 611 1.60 -4.19 -3.73
CA GLY A 611 2.13 -5.53 -4.00
C GLY A 611 1.89 -6.52 -2.86
N GLY A 612 1.72 -6.04 -1.62
CA GLY A 612 1.46 -6.86 -0.45
C GLY A 612 -0.01 -7.20 -0.24
N LEU A 613 -0.92 -6.32 -0.68
CA LEU A 613 -2.37 -6.57 -0.69
C LEU A 613 -2.91 -6.79 -2.11
N GLY A 614 -2.43 -6.03 -3.10
CA GLY A 614 -2.88 -6.15 -4.49
C GLY A 614 -4.17 -5.36 -4.78
N THR A 615 -4.33 -4.17 -4.19
CA THR A 615 -5.50 -3.31 -4.37
C THR A 615 -5.58 -2.71 -5.77
N MET A 616 -6.54 -3.17 -6.56
CA MET A 616 -6.97 -2.52 -7.81
C MET A 616 -7.51 -1.10 -7.49
N GLY A 617 -7.17 -0.11 -8.33
CA GLY A 617 -7.49 1.30 -8.08
C GLY A 617 -6.52 2.05 -7.17
N PHE A 618 -5.41 1.43 -6.73
CA PHE A 618 -4.34 2.09 -5.98
C PHE A 618 -3.63 3.18 -6.79
N GLY A 619 -3.45 2.98 -8.11
CA GLY A 619 -2.61 3.79 -9.00
C GLY A 619 -2.88 5.29 -8.94
N LEU A 620 -4.00 5.74 -9.50
CA LEU A 620 -4.37 7.15 -9.60
C LEU A 620 -4.27 7.93 -8.26
N PRO A 621 -4.88 7.49 -7.14
CA PRO A 621 -4.72 8.20 -5.88
C PRO A 621 -3.28 8.17 -5.36
N ALA A 622 -2.54 7.08 -5.52
CA ALA A 622 -1.12 7.05 -5.15
C ALA A 622 -0.27 8.01 -6.01
N ALA A 623 -0.60 8.19 -7.29
CA ALA A 623 0.04 9.18 -8.16
C ALA A 623 -0.18 10.61 -7.65
N LEU A 624 -1.41 10.93 -7.26
CA LEU A 624 -1.75 12.24 -6.72
C LEU A 624 -0.99 12.53 -5.42
N GLY A 625 -0.94 11.55 -4.52
CA GLY A 625 -0.11 11.62 -3.32
C GLY A 625 1.38 11.82 -3.61
N ALA A 626 1.93 11.04 -4.55
CA ALA A 626 3.33 11.11 -4.95
C ALA A 626 3.70 12.45 -5.63
N LYS A 627 2.79 13.02 -6.43
CA LYS A 627 2.95 14.34 -7.07
C LYS A 627 2.87 15.48 -6.04
N VAL A 628 1.99 15.40 -5.05
CA VAL A 628 1.96 16.33 -3.89
C VAL A 628 3.25 16.22 -3.05
N ALA A 629 3.80 15.02 -2.86
CA ALA A 629 5.09 14.84 -2.19
C ALA A 629 6.29 15.38 -2.98
N ARG A 630 6.20 15.42 -4.32
CA ARG A 630 7.30 15.70 -5.25
C ARG A 630 6.79 16.51 -6.46
N PRO A 631 6.42 17.80 -6.29
CA PRO A 631 5.80 18.59 -7.35
C PRO A 631 6.68 18.75 -8.60
N ASP A 632 8.00 18.81 -8.44
CA ASP A 632 8.97 18.93 -9.55
C ASP A 632 9.18 17.62 -10.35
N CYS A 633 8.60 16.49 -9.89
CA CYS A 633 8.73 15.20 -10.57
C CYS A 633 7.68 15.01 -11.66
N LEU A 634 8.08 14.30 -12.72
CA LEU A 634 7.16 13.65 -13.64
C LEU A 634 6.57 12.43 -12.90
N VAL A 635 5.27 12.44 -12.64
CA VAL A 635 4.57 11.34 -11.95
C VAL A 635 3.58 10.73 -12.92
N ILE A 636 3.80 9.45 -13.25
CA ILE A 636 3.02 8.71 -14.25
C ILE A 636 2.35 7.54 -13.57
N ASP A 637 1.03 7.46 -13.71
CA ASP A 637 0.25 6.29 -13.30
C ASP A 637 0.06 5.36 -14.49
N ILE A 638 0.69 4.19 -14.46
CA ILE A 638 0.52 3.17 -15.49
C ILE A 638 -0.50 2.17 -14.97
N ASP A 639 -1.77 2.41 -15.32
CA ASP A 639 -2.91 1.63 -14.85
C ASP A 639 -3.53 0.79 -15.97
N GLY A 640 -4.29 -0.23 -15.59
CA GLY A 640 -5.14 -1.00 -16.50
C GLY A 640 -6.59 -0.61 -16.34
N ASP A 641 -7.34 -0.65 -17.44
CA ASP A 641 -8.78 -0.37 -17.50
C ASP A 641 -9.60 -0.88 -16.29
N ALA A 642 -9.45 -2.15 -15.91
CA ALA A 642 -10.21 -2.77 -14.82
C ALA A 642 -9.79 -2.25 -13.42
N SER A 643 -8.54 -1.80 -13.25
CA SER A 643 -8.07 -1.17 -12.00
C SER A 643 -8.51 0.30 -11.95
N PHE A 644 -8.35 1.04 -13.05
CA PHE A 644 -8.69 2.45 -13.14
C PHE A 644 -10.18 2.72 -12.87
N ASN A 645 -11.06 1.85 -13.35
CA ASN A 645 -12.51 1.90 -13.08
C ASN A 645 -12.87 1.88 -11.57
N MET A 646 -11.99 1.42 -10.68
CA MET A 646 -12.25 1.40 -9.23
C MET A 646 -12.20 2.79 -8.58
N THR A 647 -11.35 3.70 -9.09
CA THR A 647 -11.03 4.98 -8.40
C THR A 647 -10.96 6.21 -9.33
N LEU A 648 -11.30 6.08 -10.62
CA LEU A 648 -11.24 7.16 -11.63
C LEU A 648 -11.92 8.50 -11.26
N THR A 649 -12.82 8.52 -10.26
CA THR A 649 -13.42 9.73 -9.69
C THR A 649 -12.37 10.74 -9.20
N GLU A 650 -11.19 10.26 -8.77
CA GLU A 650 -10.09 11.10 -8.29
C GLU A 650 -9.39 11.91 -9.40
N LEU A 651 -9.70 11.69 -10.70
CA LEU A 651 -9.32 12.64 -11.76
C LEU A 651 -9.88 14.04 -11.47
N SER A 652 -11.08 14.12 -10.89
CA SER A 652 -11.67 15.40 -10.50
C SER A 652 -10.97 16.04 -9.30
N THR A 653 -10.27 15.25 -8.47
CA THR A 653 -9.35 15.74 -7.43
C THR A 653 -8.06 16.26 -8.05
N ALA A 654 -7.52 15.56 -9.06
CA ALA A 654 -6.38 16.04 -9.84
C ALA A 654 -6.64 17.44 -10.42
N ALA A 655 -7.79 17.63 -11.08
CA ALA A 655 -8.18 18.91 -11.67
C ALA A 655 -8.63 19.96 -10.65
N GLN A 656 -9.09 19.57 -9.46
CA GLN A 656 -9.45 20.51 -8.38
C GLN A 656 -8.23 21.21 -7.76
N PHE A 657 -7.09 20.52 -7.70
CA PHE A 657 -5.86 20.98 -7.05
C PHE A 657 -4.67 21.19 -8.02
N ASP A 658 -4.93 21.13 -9.33
CA ASP A 658 -3.93 21.15 -10.42
C ASP A 658 -2.74 20.19 -10.22
N ILE A 659 -3.03 19.00 -9.66
CA ILE A 659 -2.02 17.98 -9.38
C ILE A 659 -1.70 17.28 -10.69
N GLY A 660 -0.67 17.76 -11.39
CA GLY A 660 -0.27 17.33 -12.74
C GLY A 660 0.29 15.91 -12.86
N VAL A 661 -0.51 14.89 -12.54
CA VAL A 661 -0.26 13.47 -12.79
C VAL A 661 -0.56 13.09 -14.24
N LYS A 662 0.15 12.08 -14.74
CA LYS A 662 0.02 11.55 -16.10
C LYS A 662 -0.54 10.13 -16.05
N VAL A 663 -1.82 9.94 -16.37
CA VAL A 663 -2.40 8.59 -16.46
C VAL A 663 -2.08 8.00 -17.83
N LEU A 664 -1.41 6.84 -17.84
CA LEU A 664 -1.17 6.01 -19.01
C LEU A 664 -2.01 4.74 -18.86
N LEU A 665 -3.18 4.75 -19.48
CA LEU A 665 -4.19 3.70 -19.33
C LEU A 665 -4.00 2.62 -20.39
N ILE A 666 -3.52 1.45 -19.96
CA ILE A 666 -3.40 0.24 -20.77
C ILE A 666 -4.79 -0.41 -20.88
N ASN A 667 -5.50 -0.12 -21.98
CA ASN A 667 -6.82 -0.68 -22.24
C ASN A 667 -6.70 -1.91 -23.13
N ASN A 668 -7.06 -3.08 -22.60
CA ASN A 668 -7.25 -4.34 -23.35
C ASN A 668 -8.68 -4.91 -23.18
N GLU A 669 -9.60 -4.12 -22.62
CA GLU A 669 -10.97 -4.48 -22.26
C GLU A 669 -11.10 -5.74 -21.39
N GLU A 670 -10.13 -6.03 -20.52
CA GLU A 670 -10.18 -7.23 -19.68
C GLU A 670 -9.42 -7.16 -18.34
N GLN A 671 -9.87 -7.97 -17.39
CA GLN A 671 -9.11 -8.31 -16.19
C GLN A 671 -7.97 -9.27 -16.55
N GLY A 672 -7.01 -8.79 -17.36
CA GLY A 672 -6.04 -9.61 -18.09
C GLY A 672 -5.21 -10.58 -17.24
N MET A 673 -4.95 -10.22 -15.98
CA MET A 673 -4.26 -11.11 -15.04
C MET A 673 -5.14 -12.32 -14.69
N VAL A 674 -6.44 -12.11 -14.49
CA VAL A 674 -7.38 -13.21 -14.20
C VAL A 674 -7.65 -14.03 -15.46
N THR A 675 -7.74 -13.42 -16.64
CA THR A 675 -7.94 -14.17 -17.90
C THR A 675 -6.70 -14.97 -18.30
N GLN A 676 -5.48 -14.51 -18.01
CA GLN A 676 -4.26 -15.31 -18.11
C GLN A 676 -4.33 -16.59 -17.26
N TRP A 677 -4.82 -16.50 -16.02
CA TRP A 677 -5.00 -17.70 -15.16
C TRP A 677 -6.16 -18.59 -15.64
N GLN A 678 -7.22 -18.01 -16.23
CA GLN A 678 -8.31 -18.78 -16.85
C GLN A 678 -7.87 -19.52 -18.12
N ASN A 679 -7.03 -18.91 -18.95
CA ASN A 679 -6.39 -19.54 -20.11
C ASN A 679 -5.46 -20.70 -19.68
N LEU A 680 -4.61 -20.48 -18.67
CA LEU A 680 -3.62 -21.48 -18.23
C LEU A 680 -4.19 -22.65 -17.40
N PHE A 681 -5.23 -22.42 -16.59
CA PHE A 681 -5.68 -23.39 -15.58
C PHE A 681 -7.17 -23.76 -15.63
N TYR A 682 -7.98 -23.05 -16.42
CA TYR A 682 -9.44 -23.24 -16.48
C TYR A 682 -9.99 -23.27 -17.91
N GLU A 683 -9.19 -23.75 -18.87
CA GLU A 683 -9.62 -24.06 -20.24
C GLU A 683 -10.35 -22.91 -20.97
N ASP A 684 -9.82 -21.69 -20.84
CA ASP A 684 -10.35 -20.46 -21.47
C ASP A 684 -11.76 -20.04 -21.04
N ARG A 685 -12.23 -20.57 -19.89
CA ARG A 685 -13.55 -20.25 -19.32
C ARG A 685 -13.54 -18.87 -18.65
N TYR A 686 -13.67 -17.81 -19.45
CA TYR A 686 -13.65 -16.42 -19.00
C TYR A 686 -14.91 -16.03 -18.21
N SER A 687 -14.90 -16.37 -16.92
CA SER A 687 -16.02 -16.14 -16.00
C SER A 687 -15.95 -14.74 -15.39
N HIS A 688 -16.79 -13.83 -15.87
CA HIS A 688 -16.99 -12.46 -15.35
C HIS A 688 -15.74 -11.56 -15.31
N THR A 689 -14.76 -11.84 -16.18
CA THR A 689 -13.46 -11.16 -16.27
C THR A 689 -13.37 -10.10 -17.37
N HIS A 690 -14.52 -9.75 -17.96
CA HIS A 690 -14.69 -8.70 -18.97
C HIS A 690 -15.75 -7.72 -18.49
N GLN A 691 -15.31 -6.61 -17.90
CA GLN A 691 -16.18 -5.48 -17.54
C GLN A 691 -16.46 -4.61 -18.77
N GLN A 692 -17.59 -3.88 -18.76
CA GLN A 692 -17.83 -2.85 -19.77
C GLN A 692 -17.11 -1.56 -19.36
N ASN A 693 -16.11 -1.16 -20.14
CA ASN A 693 -15.42 0.12 -19.92
C ASN A 693 -16.30 1.31 -20.36
N PRO A 694 -16.19 2.47 -19.69
CA PRO A 694 -16.68 3.74 -20.21
C PRO A 694 -15.77 4.24 -21.34
N ASP A 695 -16.24 5.22 -22.11
CA ASP A 695 -15.36 6.00 -22.99
C ASP A 695 -14.50 6.93 -22.12
N PHE A 696 -13.21 6.58 -21.97
CA PHE A 696 -12.33 7.22 -20.99
C PHE A 696 -11.98 8.67 -21.35
N VAL A 697 -11.97 9.04 -22.63
CA VAL A 697 -11.58 10.38 -23.06
C VAL A 697 -12.66 11.44 -22.77
N PRO A 698 -13.96 11.24 -23.09
CA PRO A 698 -15.05 12.08 -22.60
C PRO A 698 -15.20 12.07 -21.08
N LEU A 699 -14.94 10.94 -20.41
CA LEU A 699 -14.96 10.85 -18.94
C LEU A 699 -13.91 11.77 -18.31
N ALA A 700 -12.66 11.69 -18.76
CA ALA A 700 -11.58 12.55 -18.28
C ALA A 700 -11.86 14.03 -18.59
N LYS A 701 -12.38 14.35 -19.79
CA LYS A 701 -12.79 15.72 -20.17
C LYS A 701 -13.94 16.25 -19.30
N ALA A 702 -14.91 15.41 -18.94
CA ALA A 702 -15.97 15.76 -17.99
C ALA A 702 -15.43 16.04 -16.57
N MET A 703 -14.36 15.35 -16.17
CA MET A 703 -13.60 15.60 -14.93
C MET A 703 -12.54 16.72 -15.06
N ARG A 704 -12.52 17.46 -16.18
CA ARG A 704 -11.61 18.57 -16.51
C ARG A 704 -10.12 18.20 -16.65
N VAL A 705 -9.83 16.96 -17.03
CA VAL A 705 -8.48 16.45 -17.31
C VAL A 705 -8.26 16.40 -18.83
N GLY A 706 -7.05 16.76 -19.28
CA GLY A 706 -6.68 16.66 -20.70
C GLY A 706 -6.62 15.20 -21.14
N ALA A 707 -7.24 14.83 -22.27
CA ALA A 707 -7.37 13.43 -22.63
C ALA A 707 -7.36 13.13 -24.13
N ASP A 708 -6.66 12.05 -24.50
CA ASP A 708 -6.44 11.55 -25.86
C ASP A 708 -6.32 10.01 -25.87
N THR A 709 -6.44 9.39 -27.04
CA THR A 709 -6.29 7.93 -27.26
C THR A 709 -5.23 7.65 -28.32
N CYS A 710 -4.51 6.54 -28.16
CA CYS A 710 -3.57 5.96 -29.12
C CYS A 710 -4.12 4.62 -29.62
N PHE A 711 -4.25 4.47 -30.94
CA PHE A 711 -4.80 3.25 -31.58
C PHE A 711 -3.76 2.45 -32.35
N LYS A 712 -2.64 3.06 -32.77
CA LYS A 712 -1.65 2.41 -33.64
C LYS A 712 -0.22 2.49 -33.11
N PRO A 713 0.64 1.49 -33.42
CA PRO A 713 2.06 1.51 -33.07
C PRO A 713 2.81 2.75 -33.58
N SER A 714 2.46 3.24 -34.77
CA SER A 714 3.05 4.44 -35.38
C SER A 714 2.70 5.76 -34.69
N GLU A 715 1.60 5.80 -33.93
CA GLU A 715 1.15 6.98 -33.17
C GLU A 715 1.78 7.01 -31.75
N LEU A 716 2.30 5.88 -31.27
CA LEU A 716 2.68 5.64 -29.87
C LEU A 716 3.74 6.61 -29.32
N GLU A 717 4.79 6.91 -30.08
CA GLU A 717 5.86 7.80 -29.61
C GLU A 717 5.41 9.27 -29.54
N GLU A 718 4.54 9.72 -30.45
CA GLU A 718 3.95 11.07 -30.42
C GLU A 718 3.02 11.21 -29.21
N LYS A 719 2.10 10.24 -29.04
CA LYS A 719 1.11 10.24 -27.96
C LYS A 719 1.76 10.17 -26.56
N LEU A 720 2.83 9.38 -26.40
CA LEU A 720 3.59 9.34 -25.16
C LEU A 720 4.33 10.66 -24.87
N LYS A 721 4.88 11.34 -25.89
CA LYS A 721 5.47 12.69 -25.71
C LYS A 721 4.41 13.70 -25.30
N TRP A 722 3.25 13.72 -25.98
CA TRP A 722 2.10 14.55 -25.60
C TRP A 722 1.72 14.34 -24.12
N LEU A 723 1.61 13.10 -23.65
CA LEU A 723 1.28 12.80 -22.25
C LEU A 723 2.33 13.37 -21.28
N ILE A 724 3.62 13.17 -21.58
CA ILE A 724 4.74 13.64 -20.75
C ILE A 724 4.81 15.17 -20.70
N GLU A 725 4.55 15.84 -21.82
CA GLU A 725 4.79 17.28 -22.03
C GLU A 725 3.55 18.16 -21.77
N HIS A 726 2.35 17.58 -21.60
CA HIS A 726 1.12 18.32 -21.29
C HIS A 726 1.22 19.14 -19.98
N ASP A 727 0.61 20.32 -19.90
CA ASP A 727 0.51 21.09 -18.65
C ASP A 727 -0.62 20.58 -17.74
N GLY A 728 -0.43 20.56 -16.42
CA GLY A 728 -1.45 20.04 -15.48
C GLY A 728 -1.73 18.52 -15.64
N PRO A 729 -2.89 18.02 -15.17
CA PRO A 729 -3.24 16.59 -15.23
C PRO A 729 -3.66 16.14 -16.63
N ALA A 730 -3.23 14.94 -17.04
CA ALA A 730 -3.56 14.36 -18.35
C ALA A 730 -3.77 12.84 -18.29
N LEU A 731 -4.57 12.31 -19.22
CA LEU A 731 -4.82 10.88 -19.45
C LEU A 731 -4.57 10.53 -20.93
N LEU A 732 -3.73 9.51 -21.17
CA LEU A 732 -3.61 8.85 -22.46
C LEU A 732 -4.17 7.43 -22.32
N GLU A 733 -5.21 7.13 -23.11
CA GLU A 733 -5.63 5.76 -23.34
C GLU A 733 -4.76 5.13 -24.44
N VAL A 734 -4.30 3.89 -24.23
CA VAL A 734 -3.63 3.10 -25.26
C VAL A 734 -4.39 1.80 -25.46
N ILE A 735 -4.94 1.61 -26.66
CA ILE A 735 -5.63 0.37 -27.03
C ILE A 735 -4.58 -0.70 -27.33
N THR A 736 -4.56 -1.76 -26.54
CA THR A 736 -3.51 -2.80 -26.55
C THR A 736 -4.02 -4.18 -26.91
N ASP A 737 -3.08 -5.04 -27.31
CA ASP A 737 -3.34 -6.43 -27.68
C ASP A 737 -3.89 -7.26 -26.51
N ARG A 738 -4.85 -8.14 -26.81
CA ARG A 738 -5.66 -8.87 -25.82
C ARG A 738 -5.15 -10.29 -25.63
N LYS A 739 -5.44 -10.90 -24.47
CA LYS A 739 -5.03 -12.28 -24.12
C LYS A 739 -3.50 -12.53 -24.22
N VAL A 740 -2.68 -11.49 -24.11
CA VAL A 740 -1.21 -11.57 -24.03
C VAL A 740 -0.82 -11.99 -22.61
N PRO A 741 -0.08 -13.08 -22.38
CA PRO A 741 0.36 -13.48 -21.05
C PRO A 741 1.59 -12.66 -20.60
N VAL A 742 1.65 -12.34 -19.30
CA VAL A 742 2.88 -11.91 -18.64
C VAL A 742 3.82 -13.11 -18.56
N LEU A 743 4.98 -13.00 -19.23
CA LEU A 743 6.07 -13.97 -19.19
C LEU A 743 7.40 -13.22 -18.88
N PRO A 744 8.38 -13.84 -18.20
CA PRO A 744 8.35 -15.18 -17.63
C PRO A 744 7.26 -15.39 -16.57
N MET A 745 6.87 -16.64 -16.35
CA MET A 745 5.92 -17.02 -15.30
C MET A 745 6.34 -18.33 -14.64
N VAL A 746 6.51 -18.34 -13.32
CA VAL A 746 6.65 -19.60 -12.55
C VAL A 746 5.27 -20.03 -12.03
N PRO A 747 4.71 -21.18 -12.46
CA PRO A 747 3.40 -21.64 -12.01
C PRO A 747 3.36 -22.01 -10.52
N SER A 748 2.17 -21.95 -9.91
CA SER A 748 1.94 -22.34 -8.51
C SER A 748 2.51 -23.72 -8.17
N GLY A 749 3.18 -23.82 -7.01
CA GLY A 749 3.79 -25.08 -6.52
C GLY A 749 5.11 -25.46 -7.21
N ARG A 750 5.53 -24.75 -8.26
CA ARG A 750 6.83 -24.93 -8.91
C ARG A 750 7.95 -24.13 -8.22
N GLY A 751 9.18 -24.59 -8.35
CA GLY A 751 10.38 -23.89 -7.88
C GLY A 751 10.80 -22.81 -8.88
N LEU A 752 11.58 -21.82 -8.45
CA LEU A 752 11.89 -20.64 -9.28
C LEU A 752 12.55 -20.95 -10.64
N HIS A 753 13.33 -22.05 -10.73
CA HIS A 753 13.97 -22.51 -11.96
C HIS A 753 13.02 -23.24 -12.93
N GLU A 754 11.77 -23.49 -12.54
CA GLU A 754 10.76 -24.21 -13.32
C GLU A 754 9.78 -23.22 -13.99
N PHE A 755 10.32 -22.14 -14.56
CA PHE A 755 9.55 -21.09 -15.22
C PHE A 755 9.09 -21.46 -16.64
N LEU A 756 8.04 -20.76 -17.09
CA LEU A 756 7.65 -20.60 -18.47
C LEU A 756 8.30 -19.33 -19.03
N VAL A 757 8.80 -19.38 -20.27
CA VAL A 757 9.19 -18.21 -21.08
C VAL A 757 8.35 -18.16 -22.34
N TYR A 758 8.41 -17.05 -23.08
CA TYR A 758 7.79 -16.94 -24.40
C TYR A 758 8.41 -17.96 -25.38
N ASP A 759 7.55 -18.52 -26.21
CA ASP A 759 7.84 -19.50 -27.26
C ASP A 759 6.79 -19.29 -28.35
N GLU A 760 7.24 -18.92 -29.55
CA GLU A 760 6.35 -18.51 -30.65
C GLU A 760 5.40 -19.63 -31.07
N ALA A 761 5.89 -20.87 -31.18
CA ALA A 761 5.09 -22.01 -31.58
C ALA A 761 4.02 -22.34 -30.53
N LYS A 762 4.37 -22.29 -29.23
CA LYS A 762 3.41 -22.51 -28.14
C LYS A 762 2.39 -21.38 -28.02
N ASP A 763 2.77 -20.13 -28.29
CA ASP A 763 1.81 -19.02 -28.27
C ASP A 763 0.84 -19.06 -29.46
N LEU A 764 1.29 -19.53 -30.63
CA LEU A 764 0.42 -19.81 -31.77
C LEU A 764 -0.55 -20.98 -31.47
N GLU A 765 -0.07 -22.09 -30.91
CA GLU A 765 -0.90 -23.22 -30.46
C GLU A 765 -1.94 -22.77 -29.42
N ARG A 766 -1.52 -21.98 -28.43
CA ARG A 766 -2.39 -21.38 -27.41
C ARG A 766 -3.45 -20.46 -28.02
N LYS A 767 -3.07 -19.59 -28.98
CA LYS A 767 -3.98 -18.70 -29.70
C LYS A 767 -5.01 -19.50 -30.52
N GLU A 768 -4.63 -20.63 -31.13
CA GLU A 768 -5.57 -21.47 -31.88
C GLU A 768 -6.56 -22.21 -30.96
N LEU A 769 -6.07 -22.90 -29.93
CA LEU A 769 -6.91 -23.60 -28.96
C LEU A 769 -7.91 -22.64 -28.27
N MET A 770 -7.48 -21.40 -28.01
CA MET A 770 -8.33 -20.33 -27.50
C MET A 770 -9.43 -19.93 -28.50
N ARG A 771 -9.15 -19.91 -29.81
CA ARG A 771 -10.17 -19.68 -30.86
C ARG A 771 -11.19 -20.82 -30.87
N GLU A 772 -10.72 -22.06 -30.99
CA GLU A 772 -11.58 -23.26 -31.02
C GLU A 772 -12.57 -23.30 -29.83
N ARG A 773 -12.07 -23.06 -28.61
CA ARG A 773 -12.87 -23.08 -27.37
C ARG A 773 -13.94 -21.99 -27.29
N ASN A 774 -13.71 -20.81 -27.89
CA ASN A 774 -14.59 -19.65 -27.73
C ASN A 774 -15.64 -19.51 -28.86
N VAL A 775 -15.44 -20.16 -30.02
CA VAL A 775 -16.41 -20.13 -31.14
C VAL A 775 -17.79 -20.68 -30.73
N ASP A 776 -17.83 -21.75 -29.92
CA ASP A 776 -19.07 -22.46 -29.53
C ASP A 776 -20.04 -21.63 -28.66
N PHE A 777 -19.62 -20.48 -28.13
CA PHE A 777 -20.51 -19.55 -27.42
C PHE A 777 -21.32 -18.63 -28.35
N SER A 778 -20.92 -18.49 -29.62
CA SER A 778 -21.69 -17.69 -30.61
C SER A 778 -22.96 -18.42 -31.06
N VAL A 779 -22.88 -19.75 -31.23
CA VAL A 779 -23.95 -20.62 -31.75
C VAL A 779 -25.08 -20.88 -30.73
N ARG A 780 -24.89 -20.49 -29.47
CA ARG A 780 -25.87 -20.69 -28.37
C ARG A 780 -26.62 -19.40 -28.00
N LYS A 781 -26.74 -18.46 -28.95
CA LYS A 781 -27.46 -17.18 -28.80
C LYS A 781 -28.48 -16.90 -29.92
N GLU A 782 -28.75 -17.89 -30.77
CA GLU A 782 -29.98 -18.02 -31.56
C GLU A 782 -31.02 -18.86 -30.78
#